data_AF-A0AAN6T9Q1-F1
#
_entry.id   AF-A0AAN6T9Q1-F1
#
_cell.length_a   1.000
_cell.length_b   1.000
_cell.length_c   1.000
_cell.angle_alpha   90.00
_cell.angle_beta   90.00
_cell.angle_gamma   90.00
#
_symmetry.space_group_name_H-M   'P 1'
#
loop_
_entity.id
_entity.type
_entity.pdbx_description
1 polymer ?
#
loop_
_entity_poly.entity_id
_entity_poly.type
_entity_poly.pdbx_seq_one_letter_code
_entity_poly.pdbx_strand_id
1 'polypeptide(L)'
;MGVESVGSSPRSSFDLDENDPETALNPHADENDTAVPLFPLRRLDQDGNHVGSFPLAGSGNAMSVYVTMHRIRRLLVAAIDDTYTLDELRAPHMDRLLVRPLVDRLYNPGDPALVYCLVANRVQFLRPRSNEAFHKGINESRALLCELLATRLLRRFHEDHPGRPGLLLLANILVSGFDPCDTAPEPVRSRRPRWAIQERGGHERKLTALELAIISESKMLIKSPACQLVVDAVYKGVVVYTPLSFVDFLPDHYRYHPVSLYEPRRAALLNHRRLIVPQLRNIIELVHFAILLVLYMLTVAHYGFGGDMSGVRIYETLFNVFTLGWVLEQFAAVVEHGWEVHVQNLWSFLDVTFVVIYATYGLIRSVELLLADDPFYALPALCTAAPVLLTRIAFTLMPDNIVFIALHAMMRDFTRLTFIAIWCFAGFVMALLLLARTSGDLNVGVTWATITKWLLWIWFGLDGTGIERAADFHLILGPMLMITFAFLGNTLFLTILVAMLTNTFSKIISNEAAEIQFRRAVLTFQGVKSDAIFSYPPPFNMLALLILLPLKLVVGPAAFHHINVAAIRFINAPVLLLISLWERRQLWAKGSKTRRLKFWRYLKFPSLSPHRDIQAVFSAEPPPDVIDTLEKLDPLDELKAELELVGPHTPRDSTRQSSRRRETSDSSSHRRSDG
;
A
#
# COMPACT_ATOMS: atom_id res chain seq x y z
N MET A 1 -11.76 -83.36 -8.11
CA MET A 1 -13.20 -83.12 -7.91
C MET A 1 -13.42 -81.67 -8.33
N GLY A 2 -13.70 -81.35 -9.59
CA GLY A 2 -14.82 -81.82 -10.41
C GLY A 2 -15.93 -80.76 -10.28
N VAL A 3 -16.05 -79.82 -11.24
CA VAL A 3 -17.11 -79.78 -12.29
C VAL A 3 -18.30 -78.92 -11.77
N GLU A 4 -18.92 -77.92 -12.40
CA GLU A 4 -19.31 -77.52 -13.79
C GLU A 4 -19.76 -76.02 -13.67
N SER A 5 -19.30 -75.01 -14.43
CA SER A 5 -19.60 -74.59 -15.82
C SER A 5 -21.08 -74.43 -16.23
N VAL A 6 -21.47 -73.22 -16.67
CA VAL A 6 -22.21 -72.82 -17.91
C VAL A 6 -22.17 -71.26 -17.94
N GLY A 7 -21.80 -70.49 -18.97
CA GLY A 7 -21.60 -70.71 -20.40
C GLY A 7 -22.49 -69.75 -21.20
N SER A 8 -21.90 -68.71 -21.84
CA SER A 8 -22.20 -68.25 -23.23
C SER A 8 -21.89 -66.76 -23.45
N SER A 9 -20.89 -66.49 -24.29
CA SER A 9 -20.79 -65.29 -25.13
C SER A 9 -20.97 -65.73 -26.60
N PRO A 10 -21.33 -64.83 -27.54
CA PRO A 10 -20.27 -64.36 -28.45
C PRO A 10 -20.48 -62.96 -29.09
N ARG A 11 -19.34 -62.34 -29.51
CA ARG A 11 -19.00 -61.66 -30.80
C ARG A 11 -20.08 -60.79 -31.50
N SER A 12 -19.81 -59.69 -32.22
CA SER A 12 -18.62 -59.01 -32.77
C SER A 12 -19.10 -57.78 -33.58
N SER A 13 -18.14 -57.03 -34.16
CA SER A 13 -18.23 -56.04 -35.27
C SER A 13 -18.79 -54.66 -34.91
N PHE A 14 -18.32 -53.52 -35.39
CA PHE A 14 -17.13 -53.00 -36.11
C PHE A 14 -17.56 -51.55 -36.47
N ASP A 15 -16.66 -50.57 -36.33
CA ASP A 15 -16.65 -49.22 -36.92
C ASP A 15 -17.83 -48.24 -36.77
N LEU A 16 -17.55 -47.02 -36.29
CA LEU A 16 -17.49 -45.81 -37.14
C LEU A 16 -17.22 -44.53 -36.30
N ASP A 17 -16.32 -43.73 -36.88
CA ASP A 17 -16.25 -42.27 -36.95
C ASP A 17 -15.93 -41.38 -35.73
N GLU A 18 -14.70 -40.88 -35.86
CA GLU A 18 -14.10 -39.63 -35.42
C GLU A 18 -14.97 -38.39 -35.69
N ASN A 19 -14.98 -37.46 -34.72
CA ASN A 19 -15.53 -36.08 -34.70
C ASN A 19 -16.90 -35.87 -34.03
N ASP A 20 -16.89 -35.59 -32.72
CA ASP A 20 -17.74 -34.55 -32.12
C ASP A 20 -17.18 -34.11 -30.74
N PRO A 21 -16.83 -32.82 -30.52
CA PRO A 21 -16.19 -32.37 -29.28
C PRO A 21 -17.18 -31.70 -28.31
N GLU A 22 -18.23 -32.37 -27.83
CA GLU A 22 -19.16 -31.74 -26.86
C GLU A 22 -19.74 -32.62 -25.72
N THR A 23 -19.31 -33.89 -25.54
CA THR A 23 -19.98 -34.83 -24.59
C THR A 23 -19.19 -35.24 -23.35
N ALA A 24 -18.22 -34.46 -22.87
CA ALA A 24 -17.51 -34.74 -21.61
C ALA A 24 -17.76 -33.65 -20.54
N LEU A 25 -18.98 -33.60 -20.00
CA LEU A 25 -19.37 -32.73 -18.88
C LEU A 25 -19.90 -33.59 -17.71
N ASN A 26 -19.00 -33.86 -16.75
CA ASN A 26 -19.20 -34.17 -15.32
C ASN A 26 -20.21 -35.27 -14.88
N PRO A 27 -19.79 -36.18 -13.98
CA PRO A 27 -19.79 -35.79 -12.56
C PRO A 27 -18.67 -36.43 -11.71
N HIS A 28 -17.95 -35.59 -10.96
CA HIS A 28 -17.73 -35.68 -9.51
C HIS A 28 -16.55 -34.78 -9.13
N ALA A 29 -16.81 -33.92 -8.16
CA ALA A 29 -15.88 -32.92 -7.64
C ALA A 29 -14.83 -33.60 -6.76
N ASP A 30 -13.57 -33.49 -7.16
CA ASP A 30 -12.42 -33.64 -6.27
C ASP A 30 -11.50 -32.43 -6.42
N GLU A 31 -11.12 -31.86 -5.27
CA GLU A 31 -10.19 -30.75 -5.11
C GLU A 31 -8.81 -31.15 -5.63
N ASN A 32 -8.51 -30.86 -6.89
CA ASN A 32 -7.14 -30.79 -7.41
C ASN A 32 -7.03 -29.69 -8.47
N ASP A 33 -6.90 -28.44 -7.99
CA ASP A 33 -6.46 -27.32 -8.82
C ASP A 33 -4.94 -27.45 -9.07
N THR A 34 -4.55 -28.29 -10.04
CA THR A 34 -3.22 -28.24 -10.63
C THR A 34 -3.19 -27.14 -11.69
N ALA A 35 -3.06 -25.89 -11.26
CA ALA A 35 -2.57 -24.83 -12.13
C ALA A 35 -1.07 -25.06 -12.36
N VAL A 36 -0.71 -25.55 -13.55
CA VAL A 36 0.70 -25.65 -13.99
C VAL A 36 1.25 -24.22 -14.11
N PRO A 37 2.30 -23.84 -13.38
CA PRO A 37 2.89 -22.51 -13.53
C PRO A 37 3.64 -22.42 -14.87
N LEU A 38 3.48 -21.31 -15.58
CA LEU A 38 4.14 -21.03 -16.86
C LEU A 38 5.68 -20.87 -16.73
N PHE A 39 6.20 -20.91 -15.49
CA PHE A 39 7.62 -20.94 -15.16
C PHE A 39 7.83 -21.94 -14.01
N PRO A 40 8.72 -22.94 -14.14
CA PRO A 40 8.97 -23.90 -13.07
C PRO A 40 9.70 -23.18 -11.92
N LEU A 41 8.94 -22.77 -10.91
CA LEU A 41 9.49 -22.43 -9.60
C LEU A 41 9.95 -23.74 -8.95
N ARG A 42 11.22 -23.75 -8.54
CA ARG A 42 11.95 -24.82 -7.85
C ARG A 42 11.04 -25.57 -6.86
N ARG A 43 10.61 -26.79 -7.23
CA ARG A 43 10.12 -27.78 -6.26
C ARG A 43 11.30 -28.15 -5.36
N LEU A 44 11.12 -27.94 -4.05
CA LEU A 44 11.91 -28.65 -3.06
C LEU A 44 11.12 -29.90 -2.71
N ASP A 45 11.67 -31.06 -3.07
CA ASP A 45 11.14 -32.34 -2.63
C ASP A 45 11.16 -32.40 -1.10
N GLN A 46 9.99 -32.66 -0.52
CA GLN A 46 9.88 -33.19 0.83
C GLN A 46 10.32 -34.64 0.74
N ASP A 47 11.55 -34.94 1.12
CA ASP A 47 11.87 -36.19 1.80
C ASP A 47 13.17 -36.01 2.59
N GLY A 48 13.06 -36.21 3.90
CA GLY A 48 14.20 -36.19 4.80
C GLY A 48 15.10 -37.39 4.52
N ASN A 49 16.21 -37.17 3.83
CA ASN A 49 17.41 -37.97 4.03
C ASN A 49 18.67 -37.23 3.58
N HIS A 50 19.64 -37.16 4.48
CA HIS A 50 20.98 -36.64 4.24
C HIS A 50 21.71 -37.47 3.18
N VAL A 51 21.93 -36.93 1.97
CA VAL A 51 22.99 -37.40 1.06
C VAL A 51 23.60 -36.21 0.32
N GLY A 52 24.94 -36.21 0.24
CA GLY A 52 25.78 -35.12 -0.24
C GLY A 52 25.47 -34.62 -1.65
N SER A 53 25.67 -33.31 -1.80
CA SER A 53 25.47 -32.53 -3.02
C SER A 53 26.47 -32.85 -4.12
N PHE A 54 25.97 -33.31 -5.27
CA PHE A 54 26.58 -33.10 -6.59
C PHE A 54 25.61 -32.33 -7.50
N PRO A 55 26.09 -31.45 -8.39
CA PRO A 55 25.25 -30.54 -9.15
C PRO A 55 24.70 -31.24 -10.40
N LEU A 56 23.38 -31.38 -10.49
CA LEU A 56 22.73 -31.75 -11.75
C LEU A 56 22.53 -30.49 -12.61
N ALA A 57 23.21 -30.50 -13.75
CA ALA A 57 22.99 -29.63 -14.89
C ALA A 57 21.59 -29.87 -15.47
N GLY A 58 20.85 -28.79 -15.74
CA GLY A 58 19.61 -28.84 -16.54
C GLY A 58 18.42 -28.04 -16.01
N SER A 59 18.56 -26.71 -15.84
CA SER A 59 17.45 -25.75 -15.88
C SER A 59 18.05 -24.33 -15.98
N GLY A 60 17.75 -23.61 -17.05
CA GLY A 60 18.55 -22.47 -17.55
C GLY A 60 18.79 -21.31 -16.57
N ASN A 61 20.06 -20.88 -16.49
CA ASN A 61 20.58 -19.51 -16.35
C ASN A 61 19.87 -18.45 -15.47
N ALA A 62 19.10 -18.82 -14.45
CA ALA A 62 18.68 -17.85 -13.43
C ALA A 62 19.84 -17.64 -12.44
N MET A 63 20.43 -16.45 -12.43
CA MET A 63 21.43 -16.09 -11.42
C MET A 63 20.76 -16.03 -10.03
N SER A 64 21.47 -16.53 -9.03
CA SER A 64 21.09 -16.40 -7.61
C SER A 64 20.74 -14.96 -7.23
N VAL A 65 19.68 -14.77 -6.43
CA VAL A 65 19.30 -13.46 -5.85
C VAL A 65 20.49 -12.79 -5.15
N TYR A 66 21.25 -13.56 -4.36
CA TYR A 66 22.42 -13.08 -3.65
C TYR A 66 23.50 -12.55 -4.62
N VAL A 67 23.79 -13.32 -5.69
CA VAL A 67 24.79 -12.95 -6.70
C VAL A 67 24.33 -11.71 -7.47
N THR A 68 23.07 -11.67 -7.90
CA THR A 68 22.49 -10.53 -8.63
C THR A 68 22.52 -9.26 -7.79
N MET A 69 22.20 -9.33 -6.50
CA MET A 69 22.24 -8.20 -5.58
C MET A 69 23.66 -7.60 -5.48
N HIS A 70 24.69 -8.43 -5.33
CA HIS A 70 26.08 -7.98 -5.28
C HIS A 70 26.61 -7.50 -6.64
N ARG A 71 26.19 -8.13 -7.74
CA ARG A 71 26.51 -7.70 -9.12
C ARG A 71 25.99 -6.28 -9.36
N ILE A 72 24.73 -6.01 -9.04
CA ILE A 72 24.11 -4.69 -9.17
C ILE A 72 24.82 -3.67 -8.29
N ARG A 73 25.12 -4.01 -7.04
CA ARG A 73 25.85 -3.11 -6.13
C ARG A 73 27.19 -2.67 -6.73
N ARG A 74 27.98 -3.62 -7.26
CA ARG A 74 29.28 -3.33 -7.87
C ARG A 74 29.16 -2.41 -9.09
N LEU A 75 28.16 -2.66 -9.95
CA LEU A 75 27.91 -1.84 -11.12
C LEU A 75 27.55 -0.40 -10.74
N LEU A 76 26.68 -0.22 -9.73
CA LEU A 76 26.23 1.11 -9.29
C LEU A 76 27.32 1.90 -8.59
N VAL A 77 28.14 1.23 -7.76
CA VAL A 77 29.29 1.88 -7.10
C VAL A 77 30.31 2.34 -8.14
N ALA A 78 30.51 1.58 -9.21
CA ALA A 78 31.43 1.96 -10.30
C ALA A 78 30.84 2.98 -11.29
N ALA A 79 29.51 3.16 -11.32
CA ALA A 79 28.83 4.06 -12.27
C ALA A 79 28.66 5.48 -11.75
N ILE A 80 28.54 5.67 -10.43
CA ILE A 80 28.36 6.98 -9.79
C ILE A 80 29.42 7.15 -8.71
N ASP A 81 30.29 8.13 -8.93
CA ASP A 81 31.26 8.63 -7.96
C ASP A 81 30.91 10.02 -7.40
N ASP A 82 30.10 10.80 -8.12
CA ASP A 82 29.67 12.16 -7.74
C ASP A 82 28.22 12.23 -7.23
N THR A 83 27.86 13.37 -6.65
CA THR A 83 26.49 13.65 -6.21
C THR A 83 25.65 14.21 -7.36
N TYR A 84 24.54 13.53 -7.65
CA TYR A 84 23.55 13.94 -8.65
C TYR A 84 22.15 14.08 -8.04
N THR A 85 21.41 15.05 -8.57
CA THR A 85 19.97 15.19 -8.32
C THR A 85 19.15 14.30 -9.26
N LEU A 86 17.86 14.11 -8.93
CA LEU A 86 16.96 13.29 -9.76
C LEU A 86 16.78 13.86 -11.18
N ASP A 87 16.76 15.17 -11.31
CA ASP A 87 16.55 15.85 -12.60
C ASP A 87 17.82 15.75 -13.48
N GLU A 88 19.01 15.84 -12.88
CA GLU A 88 20.28 15.58 -13.56
C GLU A 88 20.38 14.14 -14.07
N LEU A 89 19.97 13.15 -13.27
CA LEU A 89 19.97 11.75 -13.68
C LEU A 89 18.97 11.47 -14.82
N ARG A 90 17.92 12.28 -14.95
CA ARG A 90 16.93 12.20 -16.04
C ARG A 90 17.30 13.00 -17.27
N ALA A 91 18.29 13.88 -17.17
CA ALA A 91 18.72 14.68 -18.29
C ALA A 91 19.10 13.77 -19.48
N PRO A 92 18.81 14.18 -20.72
CA PRO A 92 18.95 13.30 -21.89
C PRO A 92 20.38 12.80 -22.10
N HIS A 93 21.39 13.58 -21.70
CA HIS A 93 22.79 13.18 -21.75
C HIS A 93 23.06 12.02 -20.78
N MET A 94 22.62 12.13 -19.52
CA MET A 94 22.82 11.12 -18.48
C MET A 94 21.99 9.87 -18.75
N ASP A 95 20.76 10.03 -19.26
CA ASP A 95 19.90 8.92 -19.65
C ASP A 95 20.54 8.08 -20.75
N ARG A 96 21.16 8.70 -21.76
CA ARG A 96 21.85 8.00 -22.86
C ARG A 96 23.18 7.36 -22.45
N LEU A 97 23.97 8.04 -21.62
CA LEU A 97 25.31 7.58 -21.24
C LEU A 97 25.30 6.53 -20.13
N LEU A 98 24.38 6.65 -19.18
CA LEU A 98 24.39 5.87 -17.95
C LEU A 98 23.13 5.00 -17.82
N VAL A 99 21.93 5.59 -17.91
CA VAL A 99 20.70 4.88 -17.56
C VAL A 99 20.35 3.79 -18.58
N ARG A 100 20.25 4.13 -19.87
CA ARG A 100 19.89 3.17 -20.94
C ARG A 100 20.86 1.99 -21.03
N PRO A 101 22.20 2.20 -21.06
CA PRO A 101 23.15 1.08 -21.12
C PRO A 101 23.05 0.16 -19.91
N LEU A 102 22.79 0.70 -18.71
CA LEU A 102 22.59 -0.11 -17.51
C LEU A 102 21.26 -0.88 -17.56
N VAL A 103 20.18 -0.28 -18.06
CA VAL A 103 18.90 -0.98 -18.25
C VAL A 103 19.07 -2.13 -19.23
N ASP A 104 19.70 -1.90 -20.39
CA ASP A 104 19.92 -2.93 -21.41
C ASP A 104 20.83 -4.06 -20.91
N ARG A 105 21.86 -3.73 -20.11
CA ARG A 105 22.78 -4.71 -19.53
C ARG A 105 22.17 -5.54 -18.40
N LEU A 106 21.21 -4.97 -17.66
CA LEU A 106 20.57 -5.63 -16.54
C LEU A 106 19.31 -6.39 -16.94
N TYR A 107 18.63 -5.98 -18.01
CA TYR A 107 17.38 -6.58 -18.42
C TYR A 107 17.56 -8.05 -18.81
N ASN A 108 16.87 -8.93 -18.09
CA ASN A 108 16.76 -10.34 -18.41
C ASN A 108 15.30 -10.77 -18.16
N PRO A 109 14.54 -11.15 -19.19
CA PRO A 109 13.13 -11.52 -19.03
C PRO A 109 12.93 -12.75 -18.13
N GLY A 110 13.94 -13.61 -17.99
CA GLY A 110 13.88 -14.81 -17.16
C GLY A 110 14.19 -14.60 -15.68
N ASP A 111 14.59 -13.39 -15.25
CA ASP A 111 14.98 -13.12 -13.86
C ASP A 111 14.05 -12.07 -13.20
N PRO A 112 12.92 -12.50 -12.59
CA PRO A 112 12.00 -11.58 -11.93
C PRO A 112 12.59 -10.94 -10.66
N ALA A 113 13.72 -11.43 -10.13
CA ALA A 113 14.34 -10.90 -8.91
C ALA A 113 15.15 -9.60 -9.15
N LEU A 114 15.34 -9.18 -10.41
CA LEU A 114 16.08 -7.97 -10.77
C LEU A 114 15.56 -6.70 -10.09
N VAL A 115 14.24 -6.48 -10.14
CA VAL A 115 13.61 -5.30 -9.53
C VAL A 115 13.76 -5.35 -8.00
N TYR A 116 13.56 -6.52 -7.39
CA TYR A 116 13.80 -6.74 -5.96
C TYR A 116 15.25 -6.38 -5.58
N CYS A 117 16.25 -6.86 -6.34
CA CYS A 117 17.65 -6.61 -6.04
C CYS A 117 18.06 -5.12 -6.16
N LEU A 118 17.44 -4.36 -7.07
CA LEU A 118 17.66 -2.91 -7.19
C LEU A 118 17.10 -2.15 -5.99
N VAL A 119 15.87 -2.47 -5.60
CA VAL A 119 15.22 -1.83 -4.44
C VAL A 119 15.91 -2.23 -3.13
N ALA A 120 16.38 -3.48 -3.00
CA ALA A 120 17.18 -3.91 -1.85
C ALA A 120 18.52 -3.15 -1.76
N ASN A 121 19.17 -2.88 -2.89
CA ASN A 121 20.38 -2.04 -2.90
C ASN A 121 20.08 -0.59 -2.53
N ARG A 122 18.94 -0.03 -2.97
CA ARG A 122 18.47 1.29 -2.54
C ARG A 122 18.36 1.39 -1.02
N VAL A 123 17.64 0.46 -0.38
CA VAL A 123 17.51 0.41 1.09
C VAL A 123 18.88 0.42 1.76
N GLN A 124 19.84 -0.35 1.23
CA GLN A 124 21.18 -0.43 1.78
C GLN A 124 22.02 0.83 1.58
N PHE A 125 21.83 1.57 0.49
CA PHE A 125 22.50 2.86 0.26
C PHE A 125 21.93 3.97 1.16
N LEU A 126 20.62 3.93 1.46
CA LEU A 126 19.97 4.90 2.36
C LEU A 126 20.24 4.62 3.85
N ARG A 127 20.72 3.42 4.20
CA ARG A 127 20.99 3.06 5.59
C ARG A 127 22.09 3.96 6.19
N PRO A 128 21.80 4.71 7.27
CA PRO A 128 22.80 5.54 7.94
C PRO A 128 23.95 4.68 8.47
N ARG A 129 25.19 5.05 8.17
CA ARG A 129 26.40 4.41 8.71
C ARG A 129 27.22 5.47 9.44
N SER A 130 27.59 5.17 10.68
CA SER A 130 28.30 6.11 11.58
C SER A 130 29.62 6.64 11.01
N ASN A 131 30.29 5.88 10.13
CA ASN A 131 31.58 6.24 9.52
C ASN A 131 31.49 6.84 8.10
N GLU A 132 30.31 7.04 7.51
CA GLU A 132 30.17 7.42 6.09
C GLU A 132 29.44 8.77 5.86
N ALA A 133 29.51 9.72 6.81
CA ALA A 133 28.86 11.02 6.65
C ALA A 133 29.27 11.76 5.36
N PHE A 134 30.55 11.63 4.95
CA PHE A 134 31.09 12.21 3.71
C PHE A 134 30.49 11.61 2.44
N HIS A 135 30.14 10.31 2.46
CA HIS A 135 29.58 9.62 1.29
C HIS A 135 28.05 9.62 1.26
N LYS A 136 27.40 10.34 2.18
CA LYS A 136 25.93 10.37 2.26
C LYS A 136 25.29 10.83 0.96
N GLY A 137 25.77 11.94 0.39
CA GLY A 137 25.23 12.47 -0.87
C GLY A 137 25.42 11.50 -2.05
N ILE A 138 26.58 10.86 -2.16
CA ILE A 138 26.87 9.89 -3.23
C ILE A 138 25.98 8.65 -3.09
N ASN A 139 25.79 8.17 -1.85
CA ASN A 139 24.91 7.05 -1.57
C ASN A 139 23.42 7.39 -1.85
N GLU A 140 22.99 8.63 -1.60
CA GLU A 140 21.67 9.12 -2.00
C GLU A 140 21.51 9.12 -3.53
N SER A 141 22.50 9.58 -4.29
CA SER A 141 22.47 9.54 -5.76
C SER A 141 22.47 8.10 -6.31
N ARG A 142 23.25 7.19 -5.72
CA ARG A 142 23.20 5.76 -6.03
C ARG A 142 21.83 5.14 -5.72
N ALA A 143 21.20 5.55 -4.63
CA ALA A 143 19.84 5.13 -4.26
C ALA A 143 18.78 5.64 -5.25
N LEU A 144 18.90 6.89 -5.71
CA LEU A 144 18.04 7.48 -6.76
C LEU A 144 18.19 6.73 -8.09
N LEU A 145 19.43 6.40 -8.47
CA LEU A 145 19.69 5.61 -9.67
C LEU A 145 19.08 4.21 -9.58
N CYS A 146 19.17 3.51 -8.43
CA CYS A 146 18.52 2.21 -8.22
C CYS A 146 17.02 2.28 -8.51
N GLU A 147 16.36 3.31 -7.99
CA GLU A 147 14.93 3.54 -8.17
C GLU A 147 14.58 3.85 -9.64
N LEU A 148 15.39 4.69 -10.30
CA LEU A 148 15.21 5.01 -11.72
C LEU A 148 15.34 3.76 -12.60
N LEU A 149 16.38 2.95 -12.38
CA LEU A 149 16.60 1.69 -13.10
C LEU A 149 15.47 0.68 -12.83
N ALA A 150 15.04 0.54 -11.58
CA ALA A 150 13.91 -0.34 -11.23
C ALA A 150 12.63 0.09 -11.94
N THR A 151 12.37 1.40 -12.02
CA THR A 151 11.21 1.97 -12.71
C THR A 151 11.25 1.68 -14.22
N ARG A 152 12.41 1.86 -14.86
CA ARG A 152 12.60 1.59 -16.29
C ARG A 152 12.48 0.09 -16.62
N LEU A 153 13.07 -0.76 -15.80
CA LEU A 153 12.99 -2.22 -15.98
C LEU A 153 11.55 -2.72 -15.81
N LEU A 154 10.86 -2.29 -14.76
CA LEU A 154 9.46 -2.66 -14.55
C LEU A 154 8.55 -2.20 -15.70
N ARG A 155 8.81 -1.01 -16.25
CA ARG A 155 8.13 -0.53 -17.45
C ARG A 155 8.43 -1.42 -18.67
N ARG A 156 9.68 -1.83 -18.88
CA ARG A 156 10.04 -2.73 -19.98
C ARG A 156 9.38 -4.10 -19.85
N PHE A 157 9.33 -4.67 -18.64
CA PHE A 157 8.57 -5.90 -18.38
C PHE A 157 7.09 -5.76 -18.74
N HIS A 158 6.49 -4.59 -18.48
CA HIS A 158 5.10 -4.29 -18.82
C HIS A 158 4.86 -4.17 -20.33
N GLU A 159 5.76 -3.50 -21.04
CA GLU A 159 5.69 -3.31 -22.49
C GLU A 159 5.89 -4.64 -23.24
N ASP A 160 6.85 -5.47 -22.80
CA ASP A 160 7.17 -6.75 -23.43
C ASP A 160 6.10 -7.84 -23.17
N HIS A 161 5.33 -7.73 -22.09
CA HIS A 161 4.31 -8.71 -21.71
C HIS A 161 2.94 -8.04 -21.51
N PRO A 162 2.15 -7.82 -22.58
CA PRO A 162 0.82 -7.26 -22.46
C PRO A 162 -0.21 -8.27 -21.91
N GLY A 163 -1.30 -7.74 -21.34
CA GLY A 163 -2.48 -8.53 -20.94
C GLY A 163 -2.39 -9.20 -19.56
N ARG A 164 -3.21 -10.25 -19.37
CA ARG A 164 -3.29 -11.02 -18.12
C ARG A 164 -2.00 -11.75 -17.72
N PRO A 165 -1.28 -12.46 -18.61
CA PRO A 165 -0.03 -13.13 -18.23
C PRO A 165 1.04 -12.11 -17.81
N GLY A 166 1.07 -10.95 -18.47
CA GLY A 166 1.89 -9.81 -18.07
C GLY A 166 1.58 -9.32 -16.66
N LEU A 167 0.30 -9.10 -16.34
CA LEU A 167 -0.10 -8.70 -14.98
C LEU A 167 0.35 -9.72 -13.93
N LEU A 168 0.27 -11.01 -14.21
CA LEU A 168 0.75 -12.06 -13.31
C LEU A 168 2.28 -11.96 -13.15
N LEU A 169 3.03 -11.78 -14.23
CA LEU A 169 4.48 -11.59 -14.18
C LEU A 169 4.86 -10.37 -13.33
N LEU A 170 4.23 -9.22 -13.57
CA LEU A 170 4.47 -8.00 -12.80
C LEU A 170 4.12 -8.19 -11.31
N ALA A 171 3.00 -8.85 -11.03
CA ALA A 171 2.61 -9.20 -9.67
C ALA A 171 3.63 -10.14 -9.01
N ASN A 172 4.15 -11.13 -9.76
CA ASN A 172 5.20 -12.01 -9.26
C ASN A 172 6.49 -11.22 -8.97
N ILE A 173 6.89 -10.27 -9.83
CA ILE A 173 8.06 -9.42 -9.60
C ILE A 173 7.91 -8.56 -8.33
N LEU A 174 6.73 -7.95 -8.11
CA LEU A 174 6.54 -6.98 -7.02
C LEU A 174 6.14 -7.61 -5.68
N VAL A 175 5.31 -8.65 -5.73
CA VAL A 175 4.58 -9.18 -4.57
C VAL A 175 5.08 -10.56 -4.15
N SER A 176 5.76 -11.30 -5.03
CA SER A 176 6.39 -12.54 -4.57
C SER A 176 7.54 -12.23 -3.61
N GLY A 177 7.68 -13.09 -2.60
CA GLY A 177 8.74 -12.96 -1.62
C GLY A 177 10.04 -13.60 -2.12
N PHE A 178 11.15 -12.87 -2.02
CA PHE A 178 12.50 -13.35 -2.34
C PHE A 178 13.35 -13.49 -1.08
N ASP A 179 14.16 -14.55 -0.99
CA ASP A 179 15.13 -14.68 0.11
C ASP A 179 16.44 -13.95 -0.28
N PRO A 180 16.88 -12.92 0.47
CA PRO A 180 18.11 -12.18 0.17
C PRO A 180 19.40 -13.02 0.26
N CYS A 181 19.42 -14.13 0.99
CA CYS A 181 20.55 -15.06 0.96
C CYS A 181 20.21 -16.41 0.33
N ASP A 182 19.26 -16.41 -0.61
CA ASP A 182 19.06 -17.55 -1.51
C ASP A 182 20.40 -17.92 -2.15
N THR A 183 20.81 -19.19 -1.99
CA THR A 183 22.11 -19.75 -2.44
C THR A 183 23.37 -18.99 -1.98
N ALA A 184 23.30 -18.18 -0.91
CA ALA A 184 24.49 -17.55 -0.34
C ALA A 184 25.42 -18.56 0.35
N PRO A 185 26.74 -18.31 0.41
CA PRO A 185 27.69 -19.15 1.14
C PRO A 185 27.30 -19.34 2.61
N GLU A 186 27.58 -20.52 3.17
CA GLU A 186 27.33 -20.86 4.58
C GLU A 186 27.80 -19.81 5.60
N PRO A 187 29.00 -19.18 5.49
CA PRO A 187 29.42 -18.17 6.47
C PRO A 187 28.53 -16.91 6.49
N VAL A 188 27.79 -16.64 5.41
CA VAL A 188 26.83 -15.52 5.36
C VAL A 188 25.49 -15.95 5.94
N ARG A 189 25.07 -17.19 5.67
CA ARG A 189 23.81 -17.75 6.18
C ARG A 189 23.83 -17.92 7.70
N SER A 190 24.98 -18.27 8.28
CA SER A 190 25.16 -18.42 9.73
C SER A 190 25.14 -17.10 10.50
N ARG A 191 25.48 -15.99 9.85
CA ARG A 191 25.41 -14.62 10.42
C ARG A 191 23.99 -14.05 10.47
N ARG A 192 22.98 -14.78 10.01
CA ARG A 192 21.59 -14.33 10.07
C ARG A 192 21.14 -14.17 11.53
N PRO A 193 20.49 -13.05 11.90
CA PRO A 193 19.93 -12.90 13.24
C PRO A 193 18.92 -14.03 13.51
N ARG A 194 19.05 -14.68 14.67
CA ARG A 194 18.23 -15.82 15.13
C ARG A 194 16.97 -15.38 15.87
N TRP A 195 16.35 -14.28 15.47
CA TRP A 195 15.08 -13.87 16.10
C TRP A 195 14.03 -14.99 15.93
N ALA A 196 13.05 -15.04 16.83
CA ALA A 196 12.03 -16.08 16.89
C ALA A 196 11.22 -16.09 15.59
N ILE A 197 11.62 -16.97 14.68
CA ILE A 197 11.03 -17.10 13.36
C ILE A 197 10.01 -18.23 13.44
N GLN A 198 8.77 -17.89 13.09
CA GLN A 198 7.70 -18.86 13.03
C GLN A 198 7.94 -19.78 11.83
N GLU A 199 7.89 -21.10 12.05
CA GLU A 199 8.10 -22.07 10.99
C GLU A 199 7.00 -21.94 9.92
N ARG A 200 7.39 -21.76 8.65
CA ARG A 200 6.50 -21.52 7.49
C ARG A 200 6.91 -22.35 6.27
N GLY A 201 7.38 -23.57 6.49
CA GLY A 201 7.71 -24.51 5.41
C GLY A 201 8.67 -23.89 4.35
N GLY A 202 9.70 -23.18 4.80
CA GLY A 202 10.70 -22.57 3.93
C GLY A 202 10.39 -21.16 3.38
N HIS A 203 9.31 -20.50 3.84
CA HIS A 203 8.93 -19.13 3.43
C HIS A 203 9.21 -18.04 4.47
N GLU A 204 9.95 -18.40 5.52
CA GLU A 204 10.04 -17.70 6.79
C GLU A 204 10.78 -16.36 6.76
N ARG A 205 11.42 -16.01 5.64
CA ARG A 205 12.39 -14.89 5.54
C ARG A 205 12.38 -14.23 4.16
N LYS A 206 11.29 -14.40 3.43
CA LYS A 206 11.13 -13.82 2.11
C LYS A 206 10.60 -12.40 2.25
N LEU A 207 11.16 -11.45 1.49
CA LEU A 207 10.71 -10.06 1.45
C LEU A 207 10.23 -9.73 0.04
N THR A 208 9.18 -8.92 -0.06
CA THR A 208 8.63 -8.52 -1.35
C THR A 208 9.35 -7.28 -1.89
N ALA A 209 9.42 -7.12 -3.21
CA ALA A 209 10.02 -5.91 -3.79
C ALA A 209 9.18 -4.67 -3.47
N LEU A 210 7.85 -4.82 -3.41
CA LEU A 210 6.92 -3.75 -3.04
C LEU A 210 7.13 -3.30 -1.58
N GLU A 211 7.33 -4.21 -0.65
CA GLU A 211 7.61 -3.90 0.76
C GLU A 211 8.92 -3.11 0.89
N LEU A 212 10.00 -3.55 0.24
CA LEU A 212 11.26 -2.81 0.23
C LEU A 212 11.12 -1.43 -0.43
N ALA A 213 10.25 -1.30 -1.43
CA ALA A 213 9.99 -0.02 -2.09
C ALA A 213 9.24 0.94 -1.17
N ILE A 214 8.34 0.43 -0.33
CA ILE A 214 7.65 1.19 0.71
C ILE A 214 8.64 1.62 1.80
N ILE A 215 9.45 0.68 2.33
CA ILE A 215 10.46 0.95 3.38
C ILE A 215 11.48 1.99 2.93
N SER A 216 11.88 2.00 1.65
CA SER A 216 12.81 2.98 1.08
C SER A 216 12.16 4.24 0.49
N GLU A 217 10.87 4.46 0.76
CA GLU A 217 10.06 5.57 0.25
C GLU A 217 10.26 5.83 -1.26
N SER A 218 10.22 4.75 -2.06
CA SER A 218 10.45 4.79 -3.51
C SER A 218 9.22 5.29 -4.27
N LYS A 219 8.96 6.61 -4.18
CA LYS A 219 7.80 7.27 -4.79
C LYS A 219 7.80 7.19 -6.32
N MET A 220 8.97 7.18 -6.97
CA MET A 220 9.04 7.12 -8.44
C MET A 220 8.67 5.74 -8.99
N LEU A 221 9.14 4.68 -8.32
CA LEU A 221 8.78 3.31 -8.67
C LEU A 221 7.30 3.07 -8.45
N ILE A 222 6.77 3.51 -7.30
CA ILE A 222 5.35 3.31 -6.96
C ILE A 222 4.44 4.13 -7.89
N LYS A 223 4.83 5.35 -8.26
CA LYS A 223 4.07 6.18 -9.23
C LYS A 223 4.01 5.57 -10.64
N SER A 224 4.92 4.65 -10.97
CA SER A 224 4.96 4.07 -12.32
C SER A 224 3.65 3.36 -12.67
N PRO A 225 3.18 3.44 -13.93
CA PRO A 225 1.91 2.83 -14.34
C PRO A 225 1.94 1.31 -14.14
N ALA A 226 3.07 0.66 -14.39
CA ALA A 226 3.24 -0.77 -14.18
C ALA A 226 3.06 -1.18 -12.71
N CYS A 227 3.62 -0.40 -11.78
CA CYS A 227 3.44 -0.64 -10.35
C CYS A 227 2.00 -0.37 -9.91
N GLN A 228 1.40 0.75 -10.35
CA GLN A 228 0.01 1.10 -10.06
C GLN A 228 -0.98 0.05 -10.57
N LEU A 229 -0.73 -0.58 -11.72
CA LEU A 229 -1.57 -1.68 -12.22
C LEU A 229 -1.58 -2.88 -11.25
N VAL A 230 -0.43 -3.24 -10.68
CA VAL A 230 -0.34 -4.34 -9.69
C VAL A 230 -0.97 -3.93 -8.37
N VAL A 231 -0.67 -2.74 -7.85
CA VAL A 231 -1.28 -2.19 -6.62
C VAL A 231 -2.80 -2.16 -6.74
N ASP A 232 -3.34 -1.71 -7.87
CA ASP A 232 -4.77 -1.70 -8.15
C ASP A 232 -5.36 -3.10 -8.25
N ALA A 233 -4.62 -4.05 -8.85
CA ALA A 233 -5.06 -5.44 -8.96
C ALA A 233 -5.07 -6.15 -7.59
N VAL A 234 -4.12 -5.83 -6.71
CA VAL A 234 -4.09 -6.30 -5.32
C VAL A 234 -5.24 -5.66 -4.53
N TYR A 235 -5.43 -4.34 -4.63
CA TYR A 235 -6.51 -3.62 -3.94
C TYR A 235 -7.90 -4.22 -4.25
N LYS A 236 -8.16 -4.50 -5.52
CA LYS A 236 -9.42 -5.09 -6.02
C LYS A 236 -9.52 -6.59 -5.78
N GLY A 237 -8.46 -7.24 -5.28
CA GLY A 237 -8.43 -8.70 -5.08
C GLY A 237 -8.45 -9.51 -6.36
N VAL A 238 -7.97 -8.96 -7.48
CA VAL A 238 -7.75 -9.70 -8.74
C VAL A 238 -6.47 -10.53 -8.62
N VAL A 239 -5.42 -9.97 -8.03
CA VAL A 239 -4.21 -10.69 -7.67
C VAL A 239 -4.39 -11.19 -6.23
N VAL A 240 -4.23 -12.49 -6.03
CA VAL A 240 -4.28 -13.12 -4.71
C VAL A 240 -2.94 -13.77 -4.44
N TYR A 241 -2.40 -13.51 -3.26
CA TYR A 241 -1.14 -14.06 -2.78
C TYR A 241 -1.22 -14.28 -1.27
N THR A 242 -0.30 -15.06 -0.75
CA THR A 242 -0.16 -15.26 0.71
C THR A 242 0.75 -14.16 1.25
N PRO A 243 0.26 -13.20 2.06
CA PRO A 243 1.11 -12.16 2.65
C PRO A 243 2.13 -12.75 3.61
N LEU A 244 3.27 -12.06 3.74
CA LEU A 244 4.38 -12.44 4.62
C LEU A 244 4.42 -11.42 5.77
N SER A 245 3.85 -11.76 6.92
CA SER A 245 3.91 -10.93 8.14
C SER A 245 5.09 -11.31 9.03
N PHE A 246 5.43 -10.47 10.01
CA PHE A 246 6.49 -10.75 10.99
C PHE A 246 6.01 -11.65 12.14
N VAL A 247 4.76 -11.49 12.59
CA VAL A 247 4.18 -12.22 13.73
C VAL A 247 2.71 -12.52 13.44
N ASP A 248 2.30 -13.79 13.63
CA ASP A 248 0.90 -14.23 13.53
C ASP A 248 0.44 -14.80 14.88
N PHE A 249 -0.65 -14.26 15.46
CA PHE A 249 -1.24 -14.85 16.66
C PHE A 249 -1.86 -16.21 16.36
N LEU A 250 -2.61 -16.31 15.25
CA LEU A 250 -3.19 -17.55 14.73
C LEU A 250 -2.69 -17.85 13.30
N PRO A 251 -1.62 -18.65 13.13
CA PRO A 251 -1.11 -18.98 11.80
C PRO A 251 -2.11 -19.90 11.07
N ASP A 252 -2.80 -19.38 10.05
CA ASP A 252 -3.74 -20.14 9.21
C ASP A 252 -3.14 -20.59 7.87
N HIS A 253 -1.85 -20.29 7.65
CA HIS A 253 -1.16 -20.54 6.38
C HIS A 253 -0.46 -21.90 6.31
N TYR A 254 -1.19 -22.97 6.65
CA TYR A 254 -0.64 -24.33 6.53
C TYR A 254 -0.19 -24.65 5.08
N ARG A 255 -0.82 -24.03 4.06
CA ARG A 255 -0.43 -24.14 2.65
C ARG A 255 -0.09 -22.76 2.06
N TYR A 256 1.14 -22.62 1.57
CA TYR A 256 1.56 -21.43 0.80
C TYR A 256 0.92 -21.48 -0.59
N HIS A 257 0.17 -20.43 -0.94
CA HIS A 257 -0.36 -20.26 -2.30
C HIS A 257 0.46 -19.21 -3.04
N PRO A 258 1.03 -19.55 -4.22
CA PRO A 258 1.76 -18.61 -5.04
C PRO A 258 0.83 -17.52 -5.57
N VAL A 259 1.44 -16.43 -6.05
CA VAL A 259 0.74 -15.32 -6.70
C VAL A 259 -0.09 -15.88 -7.85
N SER A 260 -1.40 -15.65 -7.81
CA SER A 260 -2.34 -16.15 -8.81
C SER A 260 -3.40 -15.10 -9.12
N LEU A 261 -4.00 -15.22 -10.31
CA LEU A 261 -5.11 -14.39 -10.72
C LEU A 261 -6.42 -15.05 -10.30
N TYR A 262 -7.25 -14.31 -9.58
CA TYR A 262 -8.53 -14.80 -9.12
C TYR A 262 -9.57 -14.80 -10.25
N GLU A 263 -10.27 -15.92 -10.40
CA GLU A 263 -11.39 -16.08 -11.31
C GLU A 263 -12.72 -16.26 -10.55
N PRO A 264 -13.60 -15.25 -10.52
CA PRO A 264 -14.83 -15.31 -9.71
C PRO A 264 -15.85 -16.37 -10.15
N ARG A 265 -15.72 -16.90 -11.38
CA ARG A 265 -16.61 -17.94 -11.93
C ARG A 265 -16.28 -19.34 -11.41
N ARG A 266 -15.00 -19.64 -11.22
CA ARG A 266 -14.52 -20.95 -10.77
C ARG A 266 -14.40 -21.03 -9.24
N ALA A 267 -14.27 -19.89 -8.57
CA ALA A 267 -14.15 -19.83 -7.12
C ALA A 267 -15.42 -20.31 -6.40
N ALA A 268 -15.22 -21.03 -5.29
CA ALA A 268 -16.28 -21.43 -4.37
C ALA A 268 -17.05 -20.22 -3.79
N LEU A 269 -18.33 -20.42 -3.48
CA LEU A 269 -19.20 -19.36 -2.96
C LEU A 269 -18.74 -18.81 -1.59
N LEU A 270 -18.16 -19.65 -0.74
CA LEU A 270 -17.70 -19.31 0.61
C LEU A 270 -16.16 -19.24 0.68
N ASN A 271 -15.54 -18.48 -0.23
CA ASN A 271 -14.10 -18.32 -0.23
C ASN A 271 -13.65 -17.30 0.82
N HIS A 272 -13.19 -17.78 1.98
CA HIS A 272 -12.73 -16.96 3.11
C HIS A 272 -11.59 -15.99 2.74
N ARG A 273 -10.75 -16.32 1.74
CA ARG A 273 -9.62 -15.47 1.31
C ARG A 273 -10.06 -14.12 0.76
N ARG A 274 -11.36 -13.96 0.47
CA ARG A 274 -11.90 -12.66 0.07
C ARG A 274 -11.98 -11.64 1.18
N LEU A 275 -11.98 -12.07 2.44
CA LEU A 275 -11.94 -11.17 3.60
C LEU A 275 -10.59 -10.44 3.72
N ILE A 276 -9.52 -11.01 3.14
CA ILE A 276 -8.17 -10.43 3.13
C ILE A 276 -8.04 -9.33 2.06
N VAL A 277 -8.96 -9.25 1.09
CA VAL A 277 -8.89 -8.27 -0.01
C VAL A 277 -9.02 -6.84 0.55
N PRO A 278 -8.04 -5.94 0.31
CA PRO A 278 -8.00 -4.62 0.94
C PRO A 278 -9.25 -3.76 0.73
N GLN A 279 -9.82 -3.76 -0.49
CA GLN A 279 -11.02 -3.00 -0.79
C GLN A 279 -12.22 -3.46 0.05
N LEU A 280 -12.44 -4.78 0.16
CA LEU A 280 -13.53 -5.34 0.93
C LEU A 280 -13.29 -5.14 2.42
N ARG A 281 -12.03 -5.31 2.85
CA ARG A 281 -11.62 -5.10 4.23
C ARG A 281 -11.89 -3.67 4.71
N ASN A 282 -11.55 -2.66 3.90
CA ASN A 282 -11.85 -1.26 4.23
C ASN A 282 -13.36 -1.01 4.40
N ILE A 283 -14.19 -1.63 3.55
CA ILE A 283 -15.66 -1.54 3.68
C ILE A 283 -16.13 -2.21 4.97
N ILE A 284 -15.60 -3.39 5.30
CA ILE A 284 -15.95 -4.13 6.53
C ILE A 284 -15.51 -3.34 7.77
N GLU A 285 -14.30 -2.80 7.79
CA GLU A 285 -13.79 -1.94 8.86
C GLU A 285 -14.65 -0.68 9.05
N LEU A 286 -15.07 -0.04 7.96
CA LEU A 286 -15.99 1.10 8.02
C LEU A 286 -17.35 0.70 8.61
N VAL A 287 -17.90 -0.46 8.23
CA VAL A 287 -19.17 -0.96 8.77
C VAL A 287 -19.02 -1.27 10.26
N HIS A 288 -17.93 -1.93 10.69
CA HIS A 288 -17.67 -2.18 12.10
C HIS A 288 -17.53 -0.88 12.90
N PHE A 289 -16.83 0.11 12.36
CA PHE A 289 -16.70 1.42 13.00
C PHE A 289 -18.03 2.17 13.05
N ALA A 290 -18.86 2.07 12.02
CA ALA A 290 -20.21 2.65 12.03
C ALA A 290 -21.09 1.99 13.11
N ILE A 291 -21.02 0.67 13.28
CA ILE A 291 -21.70 -0.05 14.37
C ILE A 291 -21.19 0.43 15.73
N LEU A 292 -19.87 0.54 15.92
CA LEU A 292 -19.27 1.10 17.14
C LEU A 292 -19.81 2.49 17.45
N LEU A 293 -19.85 3.37 16.45
CA LEU A 293 -20.34 4.75 16.61
C LEU A 293 -21.83 4.77 16.97
N VAL A 294 -22.66 3.93 16.33
CA VAL A 294 -24.08 3.82 16.67
C VAL A 294 -24.26 3.31 18.09
N LEU A 295 -23.52 2.28 18.52
CA LEU A 295 -23.55 1.77 19.88
C LEU A 295 -23.09 2.83 20.89
N TYR A 296 -22.01 3.56 20.59
CA TYR A 296 -21.55 4.69 21.40
C TYR A 296 -22.64 5.77 21.53
N MET A 297 -23.23 6.20 20.42
CA MET A 297 -24.30 7.21 20.43
C MET A 297 -25.53 6.73 21.20
N LEU A 298 -25.91 5.46 21.08
CA LEU A 298 -26.99 4.86 21.85
C LEU A 298 -26.67 4.86 23.35
N THR A 299 -25.45 4.49 23.76
CA THR A 299 -25.06 4.53 25.18
C THR A 299 -25.10 5.94 25.77
N VAL A 300 -24.57 6.93 25.05
CA VAL A 300 -24.55 8.33 25.51
C VAL A 300 -25.96 8.93 25.49
N ALA A 301 -26.78 8.64 24.48
CA ALA A 301 -28.14 9.17 24.37
C ALA A 301 -29.09 8.57 25.44
N HIS A 302 -29.07 7.25 25.64
CA HIS A 302 -29.93 6.63 26.65
C HIS A 302 -29.57 7.10 28.07
N TYR A 303 -28.30 7.43 28.33
CA TYR A 303 -27.89 8.06 29.57
C TYR A 303 -28.33 9.53 29.67
N GLY A 304 -28.02 10.35 28.65
CA GLY A 304 -28.25 11.79 28.69
C GLY A 304 -29.73 12.21 28.72
N PHE A 305 -30.63 11.38 28.18
CA PHE A 305 -32.07 11.66 28.14
C PHE A 305 -32.89 10.99 29.26
N GLY A 306 -32.23 10.37 30.26
CA GLY A 306 -32.90 9.88 31.47
C GLY A 306 -33.86 8.70 31.24
N GLY A 307 -33.60 7.85 30.24
CA GLY A 307 -34.39 6.63 30.00
C GLY A 307 -34.10 5.53 31.02
N ASP A 308 -35.08 4.63 31.23
CA ASP A 308 -35.06 3.49 32.16
C ASP A 308 -33.68 2.84 32.40
N MET A 309 -33.31 2.66 33.67
CA MET A 309 -32.05 2.04 34.10
C MET A 309 -31.82 0.61 33.56
N SER A 310 -32.89 -0.09 33.16
CA SER A 310 -32.82 -1.42 32.55
C SER A 310 -32.25 -1.39 31.13
N GLY A 311 -32.58 -0.37 30.33
CA GLY A 311 -32.07 -0.20 28.96
C GLY A 311 -30.60 0.19 28.92
N VAL A 312 -30.16 1.02 29.87
CA VAL A 312 -28.76 1.47 29.99
C VAL A 312 -27.80 0.28 30.08
N ARG A 313 -28.11 -0.74 30.89
CA ARG A 313 -27.23 -1.93 31.06
C ARG A 313 -27.06 -2.74 29.78
N ILE A 314 -28.09 -2.85 28.94
CA ILE A 314 -28.02 -3.65 27.71
C ILE A 314 -27.16 -2.94 26.67
N TYR A 315 -27.40 -1.65 26.43
CA TYR A 315 -26.60 -0.90 25.46
C TYR A 315 -25.16 -0.71 25.93
N GLU A 316 -24.94 -0.46 27.22
CA GLU A 316 -23.60 -0.36 27.82
C GLU A 316 -22.82 -1.67 27.66
N THR A 317 -23.44 -2.82 27.97
CA THR A 317 -22.77 -4.12 27.81
C THR A 317 -22.48 -4.45 26.35
N LEU A 318 -23.42 -4.19 25.43
CA LEU A 318 -23.21 -4.38 24.00
C LEU A 318 -22.08 -3.48 23.47
N PHE A 319 -22.06 -2.21 23.87
CA PHE A 319 -21.00 -1.27 23.54
C PHE A 319 -19.65 -1.75 24.08
N ASN A 320 -19.58 -2.17 25.35
CA ASN A 320 -18.32 -2.62 25.96
C ASN A 320 -17.79 -3.89 25.30
N VAL A 321 -18.65 -4.88 25.02
CA VAL A 321 -18.25 -6.12 24.34
C VAL A 321 -17.78 -5.82 22.92
N PHE A 322 -18.50 -4.99 22.17
CA PHE A 322 -18.11 -4.63 20.81
C PHE A 322 -16.82 -3.80 20.76
N THR A 323 -16.70 -2.80 21.65
CA THR A 323 -15.52 -1.94 21.76
C THR A 323 -14.29 -2.73 22.17
N LEU A 324 -14.42 -3.67 23.11
CA LEU A 324 -13.33 -4.57 23.49
C LEU A 324 -12.84 -5.41 22.30
N GLY A 325 -13.77 -5.93 21.49
CA GLY A 325 -13.43 -6.62 20.24
C GLY A 325 -12.70 -5.70 19.26
N TRP A 326 -13.18 -4.46 19.06
CA TRP A 326 -12.52 -3.49 18.19
C TRP A 326 -11.13 -3.08 18.70
N VAL A 327 -10.96 -2.88 20.02
CA VAL A 327 -9.66 -2.59 20.66
C VAL A 327 -8.69 -3.76 20.45
N LEU A 328 -9.17 -5.01 20.55
CA LEU A 328 -8.35 -6.19 20.27
C LEU A 328 -7.86 -6.21 18.82
N GLU A 329 -8.70 -5.82 17.85
CA GLU A 329 -8.25 -5.67 16.45
C GLU A 329 -7.16 -4.61 16.31
N GLN A 330 -7.31 -3.45 16.98
CA GLN A 330 -6.27 -2.40 16.93
C GLN A 330 -4.97 -2.88 17.58
N PHE A 331 -5.05 -3.54 18.73
CA PHE A 331 -3.88 -4.09 19.41
C PHE A 331 -3.17 -5.15 18.55
N ALA A 332 -3.93 -6.08 17.96
CA ALA A 332 -3.37 -7.07 17.05
C ALA A 332 -2.71 -6.40 15.84
N ALA A 333 -3.30 -5.32 15.31
CA ALA A 333 -2.76 -4.61 14.15
C ALA A 333 -1.40 -3.95 14.45
N VAL A 334 -1.25 -3.37 15.65
CA VAL A 334 0.02 -2.79 16.13
C VAL A 334 1.10 -3.87 16.25
N VAL A 335 0.74 -5.07 16.73
CA VAL A 335 1.69 -6.17 16.89
C VAL A 335 2.10 -6.80 15.56
N GLU A 336 1.18 -7.00 14.60
CA GLU A 336 1.47 -7.63 13.30
C GLU A 336 2.37 -6.76 12.40
N HIS A 337 2.12 -5.45 12.35
CA HIS A 337 2.78 -4.52 11.41
C HIS A 337 3.90 -3.71 12.05
N GLY A 338 3.99 -3.71 13.38
CA GLY A 338 4.92 -2.87 14.13
C GLY A 338 4.41 -1.43 14.34
N TRP A 339 4.97 -0.80 15.37
CA TRP A 339 4.59 0.55 15.79
C TRP A 339 4.84 1.62 14.73
N GLU A 340 5.98 1.55 14.02
CA GLU A 340 6.37 2.57 13.03
C GLU A 340 5.38 2.66 11.87
N VAL A 341 4.88 1.51 11.40
CA VAL A 341 3.91 1.42 10.29
C VAL A 341 2.52 1.88 10.76
N HIS A 342 2.15 1.56 12.01
CA HIS A 342 0.87 1.96 12.58
C HIS A 342 0.77 3.49 12.76
N VAL A 343 1.81 4.14 13.31
CA VAL A 343 1.86 5.60 13.50
C VAL A 343 1.85 6.39 12.18
N GLN A 344 2.32 5.79 11.07
CA GLN A 344 2.25 6.40 9.75
C GLN A 344 0.81 6.52 9.21
N ASN A 345 -0.14 5.80 9.79
CA ASN A 345 -1.53 5.86 9.38
C ASN A 345 -2.22 7.11 9.94
N LEU A 346 -2.88 7.88 9.05
CA LEU A 346 -3.41 9.22 9.34
C LEU A 346 -4.37 9.26 10.54
N TRP A 347 -5.07 8.17 10.78
CA TRP A 347 -6.10 8.05 11.80
C TRP A 347 -5.69 7.20 13.00
N SER A 348 -4.51 6.58 12.97
CA SER A 348 -4.02 5.74 14.08
C SER A 348 -3.95 6.52 15.40
N PHE A 349 -3.57 7.81 15.35
CA PHE A 349 -3.51 8.62 16.57
C PHE A 349 -4.88 8.82 17.23
N LEU A 350 -5.95 8.96 16.43
CA LEU A 350 -7.32 9.07 16.94
C LEU A 350 -7.77 7.73 17.54
N ASP A 351 -7.45 6.63 16.87
CA ASP A 351 -7.76 5.28 17.35
C ASP A 351 -7.06 4.98 18.68
N VAL A 352 -5.77 5.29 18.80
CA VAL A 352 -5.01 5.17 20.06
C VAL A 352 -5.58 6.07 21.15
N THR A 353 -5.95 7.31 20.82
CA THR A 353 -6.57 8.23 21.79
C THR A 353 -7.90 7.67 22.30
N PHE A 354 -8.72 7.10 21.41
CA PHE A 354 -9.97 6.45 21.79
C PHE A 354 -9.74 5.21 22.67
N VAL A 355 -8.73 4.38 22.36
CA VAL A 355 -8.35 3.22 23.19
C VAL A 355 -7.97 3.68 24.62
N VAL A 356 -7.22 4.77 24.76
CA VAL A 356 -6.85 5.33 26.07
C VAL A 356 -8.07 5.83 26.85
N ILE A 357 -8.99 6.54 26.19
CA ILE A 357 -10.24 7.02 26.81
C ILE A 357 -11.09 5.84 27.25
N TYR A 358 -11.25 4.82 26.40
CA TYR A 358 -12.01 3.61 26.71
C TYR A 358 -11.38 2.81 27.87
N ALA A 359 -10.06 2.67 27.89
CA ALA A 359 -9.36 2.02 29.00
C ALA A 359 -9.56 2.77 30.32
N THR A 360 -9.49 4.12 30.29
CA THR A 360 -9.76 4.96 31.46
C THR A 360 -11.19 4.80 31.96
N TYR A 361 -12.17 4.85 31.04
CA TYR A 361 -13.57 4.55 31.35
C TYR A 361 -13.73 3.15 31.96
N GLY A 362 -13.12 2.12 31.38
CA GLY A 362 -13.19 0.74 31.87
C GLY A 362 -12.60 0.56 33.26
N LEU A 363 -11.48 1.24 33.57
CA LEU A 363 -10.87 1.23 34.90
C LEU A 363 -11.78 1.88 35.93
N ILE A 364 -12.29 3.09 35.65
CA ILE A 364 -13.20 3.81 36.56
C ILE A 364 -14.47 2.97 36.76
N ARG A 365 -15.03 2.42 35.69
CA ARG A 365 -16.25 1.60 35.73
C ARG A 365 -16.07 0.32 36.54
N SER A 366 -14.90 -0.31 36.44
CA SER A 366 -14.56 -1.50 37.23
C SER A 366 -14.48 -1.17 38.73
N VAL A 367 -13.91 -0.01 39.08
CA VAL A 367 -13.83 0.47 40.47
C VAL A 367 -15.22 0.82 40.99
N GLU A 368 -16.05 1.50 40.21
CA GLU A 368 -17.45 1.77 40.57
C GLU A 368 -18.19 0.48 40.87
N LEU A 369 -18.13 -0.53 39.98
CA LEU A 369 -18.82 -1.80 40.19
C LEU A 369 -18.37 -2.56 41.45
N LEU A 370 -17.15 -2.30 41.94
CA LEU A 370 -16.60 -2.94 43.13
C LEU A 370 -16.84 -2.15 44.43
N LEU A 371 -16.93 -0.81 44.36
CA LEU A 371 -16.95 0.06 45.55
C LEU A 371 -18.19 0.96 45.68
N ALA A 372 -18.96 1.20 44.62
CA ALA A 372 -20.03 2.20 44.61
C ALA A 372 -21.28 1.71 43.85
N ASP A 373 -22.47 1.93 44.40
CA ASP A 373 -23.74 1.56 43.73
C ASP A 373 -24.12 2.53 42.59
N ASP A 374 -23.57 3.76 42.56
CA ASP A 374 -23.94 4.81 41.59
C ASP A 374 -22.85 5.10 40.53
N PRO A 375 -23.18 5.05 39.22
CA PRO A 375 -22.23 5.21 38.11
C PRO A 375 -21.97 6.68 37.74
N PHE A 376 -21.36 7.47 38.64
CA PHE A 376 -21.23 8.92 38.43
C PHE A 376 -19.96 9.36 37.68
N TYR A 377 -18.84 8.64 37.79
CA TYR A 377 -17.52 9.10 37.35
C TYR A 377 -17.06 8.49 36.02
N ALA A 378 -17.48 7.26 35.70
CA ALA A 378 -17.07 6.60 34.46
C ALA A 378 -17.64 7.30 33.21
N LEU A 379 -18.91 7.66 33.24
CA LEU A 379 -19.63 8.15 32.06
C LEU A 379 -19.14 9.52 31.55
N PRO A 380 -18.83 10.52 32.39
CA PRO A 380 -18.17 11.76 31.94
C PRO A 380 -16.86 11.51 31.19
N ALA A 381 -16.07 10.51 31.61
CA ALA A 381 -14.85 10.14 30.91
C ALA A 381 -15.16 9.62 29.50
N LEU A 382 -16.21 8.80 29.34
CA LEU A 382 -16.64 8.31 28.03
C LEU A 382 -17.14 9.44 27.11
N CYS A 383 -17.83 10.45 27.64
CA CYS A 383 -18.29 11.61 26.86
C CYS A 383 -17.13 12.39 26.21
N THR A 384 -15.92 12.35 26.78
CA THR A 384 -14.73 12.97 26.17
C THR A 384 -14.29 12.29 24.87
N ALA A 385 -14.80 11.09 24.57
CA ALA A 385 -14.52 10.39 23.32
C ALA A 385 -15.25 10.98 22.10
N ALA A 386 -16.32 11.77 22.29
CA ALA A 386 -17.16 12.23 21.17
C ALA A 386 -16.38 13.00 20.08
N PRO A 387 -15.51 13.98 20.41
CA PRO A 387 -14.73 14.68 19.39
C PRO A 387 -13.78 13.74 18.64
N VAL A 388 -13.23 12.73 19.30
CA VAL A 388 -12.31 11.76 18.69
C VAL A 388 -13.05 10.85 17.71
N LEU A 389 -14.20 10.30 18.11
CA LEU A 389 -14.99 9.41 17.25
C LEU A 389 -15.61 10.15 16.06
N LEU A 390 -16.09 11.38 16.25
CA LEU A 390 -16.67 12.20 15.19
C LEU A 390 -15.63 12.71 14.20
N THR A 391 -14.42 13.07 14.67
CA THR A 391 -13.32 13.39 13.75
C THR A 391 -12.89 12.15 12.99
N ARG A 392 -12.82 11.00 13.66
CA ARG A 392 -12.47 9.71 13.04
C ARG A 392 -13.38 9.35 11.86
N ILE A 393 -14.71 9.49 11.99
CA ILE A 393 -15.63 9.22 10.87
C ILE A 393 -15.41 10.18 9.70
N ALA A 394 -15.18 11.47 9.96
CA ALA A 394 -14.93 12.45 8.90
C ALA A 394 -13.69 12.08 8.06
N PHE A 395 -12.61 11.63 8.72
CA PHE A 395 -11.40 11.17 8.04
C PHE A 395 -11.63 9.85 7.26
N THR A 396 -12.53 8.97 7.70
CA THR A 396 -12.86 7.75 6.94
C THR A 396 -13.69 8.00 5.68
N LEU A 397 -14.54 9.04 5.67
CA LEU A 397 -15.38 9.34 4.50
C LEU A 397 -14.61 10.03 3.38
N MET A 398 -13.48 10.69 3.68
CA MET A 398 -12.70 11.46 2.70
C MET A 398 -11.20 11.07 2.68
N PRO A 399 -10.85 9.79 2.48
CA PRO A 399 -9.46 9.34 2.56
C PRO A 399 -8.57 9.89 1.43
N ASP A 400 -9.16 10.18 0.27
CA ASP A 400 -8.43 10.61 -0.93
C ASP A 400 -8.31 12.14 -1.08
N ASN A 401 -8.79 12.92 -0.10
CA ASN A 401 -8.72 14.37 -0.19
C ASN A 401 -7.31 14.87 0.19
N ILE A 402 -6.64 15.54 -0.74
CA ILE A 402 -5.30 16.09 -0.58
C ILE A 402 -5.15 16.98 0.65
N VAL A 403 -6.21 17.67 1.05
CA VAL A 403 -6.20 18.55 2.23
C VAL A 403 -5.92 17.75 3.51
N PHE A 404 -6.57 16.58 3.68
CA PHE A 404 -6.34 15.74 4.85
C PHE A 404 -4.98 15.04 4.78
N ILE A 405 -4.55 14.67 3.58
CA ILE A 405 -3.22 14.12 3.33
C ILE A 405 -2.14 15.10 3.76
N ALA A 406 -2.31 16.38 3.42
CA ALA A 406 -1.36 17.43 3.75
C ALA A 406 -1.41 17.82 5.23
N LEU A 407 -2.60 17.89 5.84
CA LEU A 407 -2.78 18.18 7.28
C LEU A 407 -1.93 17.27 8.16
N HIS A 408 -1.94 15.96 7.89
CA HIS A 408 -1.13 15.00 8.64
C HIS A 408 0.37 15.21 8.46
N ALA A 409 0.84 15.43 7.23
CA ALA A 409 2.26 15.62 6.98
C ALA A 409 2.78 16.90 7.67
N MET A 410 1.92 17.91 7.82
CA MET A 410 2.20 19.12 8.57
C MET A 410 2.24 18.94 10.09
N MET A 411 1.66 17.85 10.64
CA MET A 411 1.59 17.64 12.10
C MET A 411 2.96 17.56 12.77
N ARG A 412 3.99 17.06 12.08
CA ARG A 412 5.35 17.02 12.62
C ARG A 412 5.91 18.43 12.87
N ASP A 413 5.69 19.32 11.91
CA ASP A 413 6.19 20.69 12.01
C ASP A 413 5.33 21.52 12.96
N PHE A 414 4.01 21.29 12.96
CA PHE A 414 3.10 21.82 13.96
C PHE A 414 3.52 21.41 15.37
N THR A 415 3.64 20.11 15.67
CA THR A 415 3.97 19.59 17.01
C THR A 415 5.32 20.09 17.54
N ARG A 416 6.35 20.19 16.68
CA ARG A 416 7.66 20.76 17.05
C ARG A 416 7.54 22.22 17.46
N LEU A 417 6.84 23.04 16.68
CA LEU A 417 6.66 24.46 16.98
C LEU A 417 5.75 24.65 18.19
N THR A 418 4.68 23.87 18.32
CA THR A 418 3.81 23.86 19.50
C THR A 418 4.58 23.47 20.75
N PHE A 419 5.50 22.50 20.69
CA PHE A 419 6.33 22.14 21.84
C PHE A 419 7.24 23.30 22.27
N ILE A 420 7.91 23.97 21.33
CA ILE A 420 8.72 25.16 21.61
C ILE A 420 7.85 26.29 22.19
N ALA A 421 6.65 26.49 21.64
CA ALA A 421 5.70 27.47 22.14
C ALA A 421 5.24 27.15 23.58
N ILE A 422 4.89 25.89 23.88
CA ILE A 422 4.52 25.46 25.24
C ILE A 422 5.70 25.63 26.21
N TRP A 423 6.92 25.31 25.79
CA TRP A 423 8.12 25.51 26.61
C TRP A 423 8.34 26.98 26.95
N CYS A 424 8.20 27.86 25.95
CA CYS A 424 8.27 29.31 26.14
C CYS A 424 7.14 29.81 27.05
N PHE A 425 5.91 29.34 26.81
CA PHE A 425 4.72 29.66 27.59
C PHE A 425 4.90 29.27 29.07
N ALA A 426 5.43 28.07 29.35
CA ALA A 426 5.75 27.64 30.70
C ALA A 426 6.76 28.57 31.38
N GLY A 427 7.77 29.06 30.63
CA GLY A 427 8.72 30.07 31.12
C GLY A 427 8.04 31.38 31.55
N PHE A 428 7.09 31.89 30.75
CA PHE A 428 6.32 33.09 31.09
C PHE A 428 5.39 32.88 32.28
N VAL A 429 4.70 31.72 32.35
CA VAL A 429 3.88 31.35 33.52
C VAL A 429 4.75 31.30 34.78
N MET A 430 5.92 30.67 34.72
CA MET A 430 6.86 30.60 35.85
C MET A 430 7.38 31.98 36.26
N ALA A 431 7.71 32.85 35.30
CA ALA A 431 8.19 34.19 35.57
C ALA A 431 7.12 35.05 36.28
N LEU A 432 5.89 35.05 35.77
CA LEU A 432 4.77 35.79 36.38
C LEU A 432 4.35 35.20 37.72
N LEU A 433 4.38 33.87 37.86
CA LEU A 433 4.08 33.20 39.13
C LEU A 433 5.11 33.56 40.21
N LEU A 434 6.41 33.57 39.86
CA LEU A 434 7.45 33.95 40.80
C LEU A 434 7.36 35.44 41.14
N LEU A 435 7.11 36.29 40.15
CA LEU A 435 6.93 37.72 40.35
C LEU A 435 5.76 38.02 41.30
N ALA A 436 4.62 37.35 41.10
CA ALA A 436 3.43 37.43 41.95
C ALA A 436 3.71 37.01 43.40
N ARG A 437 4.62 36.06 43.63
CA ARG A 437 5.03 35.63 44.98
C ARG A 437 5.99 36.62 45.65
N THR A 438 6.79 37.35 44.87
CA THR A 438 7.78 38.29 45.40
C THR A 438 7.22 39.67 45.73
N SER A 439 6.08 40.07 45.15
CA SER A 439 5.51 41.41 45.34
C SER A 439 4.81 41.65 46.68
N GLY A 440 4.82 40.67 47.60
CA GLY A 440 4.55 40.86 49.02
C GLY A 440 3.10 41.18 49.42
N ASP A 441 2.27 41.65 48.48
CA ASP A 441 0.85 41.90 48.72
C ASP A 441 0.03 40.61 48.55
N LEU A 442 -0.90 40.43 49.48
CA LEU A 442 -1.77 39.27 49.72
C LEU A 442 -2.69 38.87 48.55
N ASN A 443 -2.18 38.59 47.36
CA ASN A 443 -2.95 37.98 46.27
C ASN A 443 -3.04 36.45 46.46
N VAL A 444 -3.67 36.05 47.58
CA VAL A 444 -3.93 34.66 48.01
C VAL A 444 -4.77 33.86 46.98
N GLY A 445 -5.26 34.48 45.90
CA GLY A 445 -6.08 33.84 44.87
C GLY A 445 -5.44 33.58 43.50
N VAL A 446 -4.24 34.11 43.20
CA VAL A 446 -3.66 33.96 41.85
C VAL A 446 -2.93 32.62 41.75
N THR A 447 -3.63 31.63 41.23
CA THR A 447 -3.11 30.28 40.99
C THR A 447 -2.41 30.22 39.63
N TRP A 448 -1.50 29.26 39.44
CA TRP A 448 -0.91 28.97 38.13
C TRP A 448 -1.99 28.82 37.02
N ALA A 449 -3.18 28.32 37.37
CA ALA A 449 -4.32 28.17 36.48
C ALA A 449 -4.90 29.52 36.00
N THR A 450 -4.96 30.55 36.85
CA THR A 450 -5.48 31.87 36.46
C THR A 450 -4.50 32.61 35.56
N ILE A 451 -3.20 32.52 35.85
CA ILE A 451 -2.14 33.09 34.98
C ILE A 451 -2.14 32.39 33.62
N THR A 452 -2.17 31.04 33.62
CA THR A 452 -2.25 30.23 32.40
C THR A 452 -3.47 30.61 31.56
N LYS A 453 -4.63 30.80 32.19
CA LYS A 453 -5.87 31.24 31.52
C LYS A 453 -5.69 32.60 30.83
N TRP A 454 -5.12 33.60 31.51
CA TRP A 454 -4.89 34.92 30.94
C TRP A 454 -3.90 34.90 29.77
N LEU A 455 -2.80 34.16 29.88
CA LEU A 455 -1.84 34.02 28.78
C LEU A 455 -2.47 33.28 27.59
N LEU A 456 -3.30 32.27 27.83
CA LEU A 456 -4.00 31.54 26.76
C LEU A 456 -4.98 32.45 26.02
N TRP A 457 -5.73 33.29 26.75
CA TRP A 457 -6.60 34.29 26.13
C TRP A 457 -5.85 35.29 25.26
N ILE A 458 -4.69 35.77 25.70
CA ILE A 458 -3.83 36.67 24.91
C ILE A 458 -3.26 35.95 23.68
N TRP A 459 -2.85 34.70 23.83
CA TRP A 459 -2.31 33.87 22.74
C TRP A 459 -3.32 33.65 21.62
N PHE A 460 -4.60 33.44 21.95
CA PHE A 460 -5.66 33.31 20.96
C PHE A 460 -6.32 34.65 20.58
N GLY A 461 -5.89 35.77 21.17
CA GLY A 461 -6.46 37.10 20.93
C GLY A 461 -7.91 37.24 21.40
N LEU A 462 -8.34 36.44 22.37
CA LEU A 462 -9.72 36.42 22.87
C LEU A 462 -10.01 37.53 23.87
N ASP A 463 -9.02 37.86 24.72
CA ASP A 463 -9.20 38.83 25.80
C ASP A 463 -7.88 39.50 26.23
N GLY A 464 -7.96 40.78 26.62
CA GLY A 464 -6.86 41.62 27.09
C GLY A 464 -6.76 41.75 28.62
N THR A 465 -7.67 41.13 29.38
CA THR A 465 -7.70 41.20 30.87
C THR A 465 -6.38 40.84 31.54
N GLY A 466 -5.57 39.99 30.91
CA GLY A 466 -4.23 39.65 31.40
C GLY A 466 -3.27 40.86 31.44
N ILE A 467 -3.40 41.81 30.53
CA ILE A 467 -2.57 43.03 30.48
C ILE A 467 -3.02 44.03 31.53
N GLU A 468 -4.34 44.18 31.73
CA GLU A 468 -4.90 45.05 32.78
C GLU A 468 -4.49 44.58 34.18
N ARG A 469 -4.61 43.27 34.43
CA ARG A 469 -4.21 42.61 35.67
C ARG A 469 -2.68 42.47 35.81
N ALA A 470 -1.91 42.83 34.79
CA ALA A 470 -0.46 42.65 34.83
C ALA A 470 0.22 43.61 35.81
N ALA A 471 -0.35 44.82 35.99
CA ALA A 471 0.15 45.81 36.93
C ALA A 471 0.05 45.33 38.38
N ASP A 472 -0.89 44.42 38.68
CA ASP A 472 -1.11 43.83 39.99
C ASP A 472 0.04 42.88 40.42
N PHE A 473 0.82 42.36 39.46
CA PHE A 473 2.00 41.54 39.76
C PHE A 473 3.19 42.42 40.17
N HIS A 474 3.48 43.42 39.35
CA HIS A 474 4.51 44.43 39.57
C HIS A 474 4.24 45.57 38.59
N LEU A 475 4.29 46.82 39.06
CA LEU A 475 3.89 48.00 38.30
C LEU A 475 4.55 48.10 36.91
N ILE A 476 5.79 47.65 36.78
CA ILE A 476 6.59 47.76 35.55
C ILE A 476 6.88 46.39 34.88
N LEU A 477 7.17 45.36 35.68
CA LEU A 477 7.71 44.09 35.17
C LEU A 477 6.60 43.16 34.70
N GLY A 478 5.44 43.19 35.35
CA GLY A 478 4.27 42.41 34.95
C GLY A 478 3.76 42.83 33.56
N PRO A 479 3.45 44.12 33.33
CA PRO A 479 3.03 44.61 32.01
C PRO A 479 4.09 44.37 30.93
N MET A 480 5.38 44.58 31.23
CA MET A 480 6.47 44.30 30.29
C MET A 480 6.51 42.82 29.87
N LEU A 481 6.41 41.89 30.82
CA LEU A 481 6.39 40.44 30.53
C LEU A 481 5.15 40.06 29.69
N MET A 482 3.98 40.62 30.02
CA MET A 482 2.72 40.34 29.31
C MET A 482 2.72 40.90 27.88
N ILE A 483 3.24 42.10 27.67
CA ILE A 483 3.39 42.70 26.32
C ILE A 483 4.43 41.92 25.51
N THR A 484 5.55 41.54 26.13
CA THR A 484 6.59 40.72 25.47
C THR A 484 6.04 39.36 25.05
N PHE A 485 5.23 38.74 25.92
CA PHE A 485 4.54 37.50 25.60
C PHE A 485 3.56 37.67 24.44
N ALA A 486 2.72 38.72 24.45
CA ALA A 486 1.77 39.01 23.37
C ALA A 486 2.48 39.24 22.03
N PHE A 487 3.59 39.98 22.05
CA PHE A 487 4.43 40.19 20.88
C PHE A 487 5.02 38.87 20.38
N LEU A 488 5.73 38.11 21.22
CA LEU A 488 6.35 36.85 20.81
C LEU A 488 5.33 35.80 20.35
N GLY A 489 4.18 35.69 21.03
CA GLY A 489 3.10 34.78 20.67
C GLY A 489 2.48 35.11 19.32
N ASN A 490 1.82 36.27 19.24
CA ASN A 490 0.96 36.60 18.10
C ASN A 490 1.74 37.07 16.88
N THR A 491 2.93 37.66 17.07
CA THR A 491 3.75 38.13 15.95
C THR A 491 4.80 37.12 15.52
N LEU A 492 5.56 36.51 16.44
CA LEU A 492 6.68 35.64 16.05
C LEU A 492 6.21 34.19 15.90
N PHE A 493 5.62 33.59 16.92
CA PHE A 493 5.27 32.17 16.89
C PHE A 493 4.15 31.89 15.89
N LEU A 494 3.11 32.72 15.84
CA LEU A 494 2.00 32.54 14.91
C LEU A 494 2.44 32.72 13.44
N THR A 495 3.29 33.72 13.14
CA THR A 495 3.78 33.91 11.76
C THR A 495 4.71 32.81 11.30
N ILE A 496 5.62 32.34 12.16
CA ILE A 496 6.50 31.20 11.84
C ILE A 496 5.66 29.92 11.66
N LEU A 497 4.64 29.71 12.50
CA LEU A 497 3.74 28.57 12.36
C LEU A 497 3.02 28.59 11.01
N VAL A 498 2.39 29.71 10.64
CA VAL A 498 1.71 29.87 9.35
C VAL A 498 2.68 29.71 8.18
N ALA A 499 3.88 30.29 8.26
CA ALA A 499 4.89 30.20 7.20
C ALA A 499 5.39 28.75 7.00
N MET A 500 5.67 28.03 8.08
CA MET A 500 6.11 26.63 8.02
C MET A 500 5.01 25.71 7.49
N LEU A 501 3.78 25.87 7.96
CA LEU A 501 2.62 25.14 7.45
C LEU A 501 2.39 25.43 5.96
N THR A 502 2.51 26.69 5.52
CA THR A 502 2.35 27.07 4.11
C THR A 502 3.45 26.48 3.22
N ASN A 503 4.71 26.50 3.68
CA ASN A 503 5.85 25.95 2.95
C ASN A 503 5.71 24.43 2.78
N THR A 504 5.36 23.75 3.86
CA THR A 504 5.18 22.29 3.88
C THR A 504 3.98 21.88 3.03
N PHE A 505 2.85 22.56 3.15
CA PHE A 505 1.68 22.40 2.29
C PHE A 505 2.03 22.55 0.80
N SER A 506 2.75 23.62 0.42
CA SER A 506 3.15 23.88 -0.97
C SER A 506 4.04 22.76 -1.54
N LYS A 507 4.97 22.23 -0.73
CA LYS A 507 5.84 21.12 -1.14
C LYS A 507 5.09 19.80 -1.31
N ILE A 508 4.03 19.59 -0.53
CA ILE A 508 3.19 18.38 -0.63
C ILE A 508 2.34 18.45 -1.90
N ILE A 509 1.73 19.61 -2.20
CA ILE A 509 0.92 19.80 -3.41
C ILE A 509 1.76 19.66 -4.68
N SER A 510 2.99 20.17 -4.71
CA SER A 510 3.83 20.08 -5.91
C SER A 510 4.13 18.63 -6.34
N ASN A 511 4.05 17.67 -5.41
CA ASN A 511 4.23 16.23 -5.66
C ASN A 511 2.97 15.40 -5.34
N GLU A 512 1.79 16.02 -5.37
CA GLU A 512 0.52 15.44 -4.94
C GLU A 512 0.25 14.05 -5.55
N ALA A 513 0.33 13.93 -6.88
CA ALA A 513 0.01 12.67 -7.54
C ALA A 513 0.93 11.51 -7.12
N ALA A 514 2.21 11.80 -6.83
CA ALA A 514 3.16 10.79 -6.36
C ALA A 514 2.87 10.39 -4.91
N GLU A 515 2.53 11.37 -4.08
CA GLU A 515 2.21 11.17 -2.66
C GLU A 515 0.90 10.39 -2.48
N ILE A 516 -0.16 10.72 -3.23
CA ILE A 516 -1.44 10.00 -3.21
C ILE A 516 -1.24 8.54 -3.61
N GLN A 517 -0.52 8.30 -4.71
CA GLN A 517 -0.27 6.94 -5.22
C GLN A 517 0.61 6.13 -4.28
N PHE A 518 1.61 6.76 -3.65
CA PHE A 518 2.43 6.14 -2.62
C PHE A 518 1.60 5.74 -1.41
N ARG A 519 0.79 6.65 -0.86
CA ARG A 519 -0.09 6.35 0.29
C ARG A 519 -1.11 5.28 -0.03
N ARG A 520 -1.72 5.32 -1.20
CA ARG A 520 -2.62 4.26 -1.66
C ARG A 520 -1.90 2.92 -1.68
N ALA A 521 -0.67 2.85 -2.20
CA ALA A 521 0.12 1.62 -2.17
C ALA A 521 0.41 1.13 -0.74
N VAL A 522 0.79 2.03 0.17
CA VAL A 522 1.01 1.70 1.59
C VAL A 522 -0.25 1.15 2.24
N LEU A 523 -1.40 1.83 2.07
CA LEU A 523 -2.69 1.39 2.61
C LEU A 523 -3.14 0.06 1.99
N THR A 524 -2.87 -0.18 0.70
CA THR A 524 -3.19 -1.46 0.06
C THR A 524 -2.35 -2.59 0.63
N PHE A 525 -1.06 -2.34 0.88
CA PHE A 525 -0.14 -3.34 1.44
C PHE A 525 -0.49 -3.64 2.89
N GLN A 526 -0.71 -2.61 3.73
CA GLN A 526 -1.22 -2.76 5.10
C GLN A 526 -2.60 -3.44 5.15
N GLY A 527 -3.41 -3.24 4.12
CA GLY A 527 -4.71 -3.87 3.99
C GLY A 527 -4.63 -5.37 3.77
N VAL A 528 -3.56 -5.89 3.16
CA VAL A 528 -3.33 -7.33 2.99
C VAL A 528 -2.70 -7.88 4.28
N LYS A 529 -3.55 -8.21 5.24
CA LYS A 529 -3.13 -8.84 6.50
C LYS A 529 -3.06 -10.35 6.38
N SER A 530 -2.22 -10.94 7.21
CA SER A 530 -1.99 -12.38 7.22
C SER A 530 -2.72 -13.07 8.39
N ASP A 531 -2.90 -12.41 9.53
CA ASP A 531 -3.42 -13.09 10.71
C ASP A 531 -4.93 -13.42 10.60
N ALA A 532 -5.28 -14.64 10.98
CA ALA A 532 -6.65 -15.13 10.95
C ALA A 532 -7.54 -14.42 11.98
N ILE A 533 -6.98 -13.83 13.03
CA ILE A 533 -7.74 -13.05 14.02
C ILE A 533 -8.54 -11.91 13.36
N PHE A 534 -8.03 -11.33 12.28
CA PHE A 534 -8.70 -10.27 11.51
C PHE A 534 -9.80 -10.76 10.58
N SER A 535 -9.91 -12.07 10.39
CA SER A 535 -11.03 -12.65 9.64
C SER A 535 -12.29 -12.78 10.49
N TYR A 536 -12.18 -12.60 11.81
CA TYR A 536 -13.32 -12.62 12.73
C TYR A 536 -13.83 -11.20 12.97
N PRO A 537 -15.10 -10.89 12.69
CA PRO A 537 -15.67 -9.58 12.99
C PRO A 537 -15.78 -9.37 14.52
N PRO A 538 -15.65 -8.13 15.04
CA PRO A 538 -15.94 -7.85 16.44
C PRO A 538 -17.41 -8.12 16.75
N PRO A 539 -17.75 -8.73 17.91
CA PRO A 539 -16.88 -9.17 19.01
C PRO A 539 -16.41 -10.64 18.91
N PHE A 540 -16.74 -11.34 17.82
CA PHE A 540 -16.42 -12.75 17.64
C PHE A 540 -14.92 -13.04 17.60
N ASN A 541 -14.10 -12.04 17.29
CA ASN A 541 -12.64 -12.11 17.36
C ASN A 541 -12.12 -12.44 18.78
N MET A 542 -12.75 -11.91 19.84
CA MET A 542 -12.39 -12.22 21.21
C MET A 542 -12.71 -13.67 21.56
N LEU A 543 -13.86 -14.16 21.09
CA LEU A 543 -14.28 -15.56 21.28
C LEU A 543 -13.38 -16.52 20.48
N ALA A 544 -12.99 -16.14 19.26
CA ALA A 544 -12.02 -16.87 18.47
C ALA A 544 -10.67 -16.99 19.20
N LEU A 545 -10.16 -15.90 19.78
CA LEU A 545 -8.92 -15.93 20.56
C LEU A 545 -9.05 -16.84 21.80
N LEU A 546 -10.15 -16.72 22.55
CA LEU A 546 -10.37 -17.48 23.79
C LEU A 546 -10.50 -18.99 23.55
N ILE A 547 -11.10 -19.40 22.43
CA ILE A 547 -11.37 -20.81 22.12
C ILE A 547 -10.26 -21.44 21.27
N LEU A 548 -9.79 -20.76 20.22
CA LEU A 548 -8.85 -21.33 19.27
C LEU A 548 -7.41 -21.33 19.79
N LEU A 549 -7.02 -20.37 20.61
CA LEU A 549 -5.68 -20.34 21.20
C LEU A 549 -5.37 -21.57 22.08
N PRO A 550 -6.23 -21.97 23.05
CA PRO A 550 -6.00 -23.21 23.79
C PRO A 550 -6.13 -24.45 22.90
N LEU A 551 -7.04 -24.42 21.91
CA LEU A 551 -7.23 -25.55 20.98
C LEU A 551 -5.99 -25.84 20.13
N LYS A 552 -5.22 -24.80 19.77
CA LYS A 552 -3.93 -24.93 19.05
C LYS A 552 -2.92 -25.79 19.80
N LEU A 553 -2.96 -25.80 21.14
CA LEU A 553 -2.04 -26.61 21.96
C LEU A 553 -2.46 -28.10 22.00
N VAL A 554 -3.71 -28.40 21.68
CA VAL A 554 -4.29 -29.74 21.79
C VAL A 554 -4.36 -30.44 20.43
N VAL A 555 -4.60 -29.70 19.35
CA VAL A 555 -4.89 -30.23 18.01
C VAL A 555 -3.69 -30.07 17.07
N GLY A 556 -3.43 -31.08 16.23
CA GLY A 556 -2.37 -31.02 15.21
C GLY A 556 -2.60 -29.91 14.16
N PRO A 557 -1.54 -29.40 13.48
CA PRO A 557 -1.62 -28.23 12.62
C PRO A 557 -2.67 -28.30 11.49
N ALA A 558 -2.82 -29.47 10.86
CA ALA A 558 -3.77 -29.65 9.77
C ALA A 558 -5.23 -29.61 10.24
N ALA A 559 -5.55 -30.29 11.34
CA ALA A 559 -6.90 -30.30 11.91
C ALA A 559 -7.26 -28.91 12.48
N PHE A 560 -6.29 -28.21 13.08
CA PHE A 560 -6.47 -26.82 13.51
C PHE A 560 -6.87 -25.91 12.34
N HIS A 561 -6.16 -26.00 11.20
CA HIS A 561 -6.49 -25.23 10.00
C HIS A 561 -7.92 -25.51 9.50
N HIS A 562 -8.34 -26.78 9.43
CA HIS A 562 -9.70 -27.13 9.01
C HIS A 562 -10.78 -26.56 9.94
N ILE A 563 -10.57 -26.62 11.26
CA ILE A 563 -11.51 -26.08 12.25
C ILE A 563 -11.57 -24.54 12.13
N ASN A 564 -10.42 -23.89 12.03
CA ASN A 564 -10.33 -22.43 11.89
C ASN A 564 -11.05 -21.94 10.62
N VAL A 565 -10.74 -22.55 9.46
CA VAL A 565 -11.39 -22.22 8.18
C VAL A 565 -12.89 -22.47 8.23
N ALA A 566 -13.34 -23.56 8.86
CA ALA A 566 -14.77 -23.84 9.03
C ALA A 566 -15.46 -22.77 9.89
N ALA A 567 -14.84 -22.35 11.00
CA ALA A 567 -15.36 -21.30 11.86
C ALA A 567 -15.43 -19.94 11.15
N ILE A 568 -14.38 -19.55 10.41
CA ILE A 568 -14.37 -18.31 9.61
C ILE A 568 -15.49 -18.32 8.57
N ARG A 569 -15.66 -19.44 7.85
CA ARG A 569 -16.72 -19.59 6.84
C ARG A 569 -18.11 -19.54 7.45
N PHE A 570 -18.30 -20.11 8.63
CA PHE A 570 -19.59 -20.12 9.33
C PHE A 570 -19.98 -18.71 9.80
N ILE A 571 -19.10 -18.02 10.51
CA ILE A 571 -19.38 -16.68 11.07
C ILE A 571 -19.57 -15.65 9.94
N ASN A 572 -18.75 -15.72 8.90
CA ASN A 572 -18.81 -14.77 7.78
C ASN A 572 -19.68 -15.25 6.62
N ALA A 573 -20.44 -16.35 6.76
CA ALA A 573 -21.30 -16.87 5.70
C ALA A 573 -22.18 -15.80 5.03
N PRO A 574 -22.91 -14.93 5.76
CA PRO A 574 -23.77 -13.92 5.12
C PRO A 574 -22.95 -12.89 4.33
N VAL A 575 -21.81 -12.44 4.87
CA VAL A 575 -20.92 -11.45 4.24
C VAL A 575 -20.27 -12.06 2.98
N LEU A 576 -19.75 -13.27 3.09
CA LEU A 576 -19.13 -14.00 1.98
C LEU A 576 -20.12 -14.29 0.84
N LEU A 577 -21.36 -14.68 1.18
CA LEU A 577 -22.41 -14.87 0.18
C LEU A 577 -22.73 -13.56 -0.55
N LEU A 578 -22.84 -12.44 0.18
CA LEU A 578 -23.08 -11.13 -0.41
C LEU A 578 -21.94 -10.70 -1.34
N ILE A 579 -20.68 -10.91 -0.93
CA ILE A 579 -19.49 -10.67 -1.76
C ILE A 579 -19.54 -11.52 -3.03
N SER A 580 -19.78 -12.84 -2.89
CA SER A 580 -19.81 -13.76 -4.03
C SER A 580 -20.90 -13.41 -5.05
N LEU A 581 -22.08 -13.00 -4.58
CA LEU A 581 -23.17 -12.53 -5.42
C LEU A 581 -22.80 -11.22 -6.13
N TRP A 582 -22.17 -10.30 -5.43
CA TRP A 582 -21.74 -9.02 -5.98
C TRP A 582 -20.67 -9.19 -7.07
N GLU A 583 -19.61 -9.95 -6.81
CA GLU A 583 -18.52 -10.21 -7.77
C GLU A 583 -19.04 -10.91 -9.04
N ARG A 584 -19.89 -11.94 -8.88
CA ARG A 584 -20.45 -12.69 -10.03
C ARG A 584 -21.42 -11.83 -10.84
N ARG A 585 -22.26 -11.01 -10.21
CA ARG A 585 -23.15 -10.06 -10.89
C ARG A 585 -22.38 -9.01 -11.68
N GLN A 586 -21.28 -8.48 -11.15
CA GLN A 586 -20.49 -7.46 -11.84
C GLN A 586 -19.84 -8.01 -13.12
N LEU A 587 -19.43 -9.29 -13.12
CA LEU A 587 -18.96 -9.98 -14.32
C LEU A 587 -20.08 -10.22 -15.35
N TRP A 588 -21.29 -10.58 -14.89
CA TRP A 588 -22.45 -10.75 -15.76
C TRP A 588 -22.86 -9.41 -16.41
N ALA A 589 -22.74 -8.31 -15.67
CA ALA A 589 -22.95 -6.96 -16.20
C ALA A 589 -21.92 -6.55 -17.27
N LYS A 590 -20.67 -7.02 -17.17
CA LYS A 590 -19.63 -6.80 -18.21
C LYS A 590 -19.85 -7.68 -19.45
N GLY A 591 -20.33 -8.92 -19.29
CA GLY A 591 -20.70 -9.80 -20.41
C GLY A 591 -22.00 -9.37 -21.13
N SER A 592 -22.91 -8.72 -20.42
CA SER A 592 -24.16 -8.15 -20.97
C SER A 592 -23.98 -6.76 -21.59
N LYS A 593 -22.76 -6.33 -21.92
CA LYS A 593 -22.54 -5.04 -22.63
C LYS A 593 -22.86 -5.10 -24.12
N THR A 594 -23.11 -6.27 -24.70
CA THR A 594 -23.47 -6.41 -26.12
C THR A 594 -24.97 -6.31 -26.40
N ARG A 595 -25.86 -6.44 -25.39
CA ARG A 595 -27.32 -6.46 -25.62
C ARG A 595 -28.13 -5.35 -24.93
N ARG A 596 -27.69 -4.82 -23.78
CA ARG A 596 -28.38 -3.69 -23.11
C ARG A 596 -27.96 -2.29 -23.61
N LEU A 597 -26.87 -2.19 -24.37
CA LEU A 597 -26.39 -0.91 -24.93
C LEU A 597 -27.21 -0.40 -26.13
N LYS A 598 -28.12 -1.19 -26.71
CA LYS A 598 -28.99 -0.71 -27.78
C LYS A 598 -30.22 0.04 -27.26
N PHE A 599 -30.84 -0.37 -26.15
CA PHE A 599 -32.10 0.23 -25.71
C PHE A 599 -31.92 1.55 -24.94
N TRP A 600 -30.93 1.64 -24.03
CA TRP A 600 -30.65 2.87 -23.27
C TRP A 600 -29.83 3.92 -24.03
N ARG A 601 -29.30 3.59 -25.21
CA ARG A 601 -28.63 4.55 -26.10
C ARG A 601 -29.62 5.40 -26.91
N TYR A 602 -30.90 5.00 -26.98
CA TYR A 602 -31.96 5.83 -27.57
C TYR A 602 -32.64 6.77 -26.58
N LEU A 603 -32.37 6.66 -25.27
CA LEU A 603 -33.07 7.47 -24.24
C LEU A 603 -32.16 8.21 -23.24
N LYS A 604 -30.84 8.27 -23.46
CA LYS A 604 -29.99 9.24 -22.76
C LYS A 604 -29.52 10.30 -23.74
N PHE A 605 -29.87 11.55 -23.43
CA PHE A 605 -29.23 12.75 -23.92
C PHE A 605 -27.72 12.54 -24.06
N PRO A 606 -27.11 12.92 -25.20
CA PRO A 606 -25.68 12.76 -25.40
C PRO A 606 -24.98 13.52 -24.28
N SER A 607 -24.17 12.81 -23.50
CA SER A 607 -23.29 13.44 -22.52
C SER A 607 -22.43 14.46 -23.27
N LEU A 608 -22.65 15.74 -22.98
CA LEU A 608 -21.80 16.84 -23.44
C LEU A 608 -20.39 16.65 -22.86
N SER A 609 -19.55 15.91 -23.58
CA SER A 609 -18.10 16.04 -23.48
C SER A 609 -17.65 16.83 -24.70
N PRO A 610 -17.26 18.11 -24.58
CA PRO A 610 -16.96 19.01 -25.70
C PRO A 610 -15.86 18.54 -26.67
N HIS A 611 -15.13 17.47 -26.34
CA HIS A 611 -13.94 17.00 -27.08
C HIS A 611 -14.05 15.58 -27.64
N ARG A 612 -15.26 15.02 -27.70
CA ARG A 612 -15.46 13.67 -28.23
C ARG A 612 -15.05 13.53 -29.69
N ASP A 613 -15.16 14.62 -30.45
CA ASP A 613 -14.85 14.66 -31.88
C ASP A 613 -13.34 14.47 -32.12
N ILE A 614 -12.49 15.01 -31.23
CA ILE A 614 -11.03 14.82 -31.27
C ILE A 614 -10.69 13.35 -31.07
N GLN A 615 -11.33 12.70 -30.09
CA GLN A 615 -11.08 11.29 -29.83
C GLN A 615 -11.56 10.40 -30.99
N ALA A 616 -12.61 10.79 -31.71
CA ALA A 616 -13.08 10.11 -32.91
C ALA A 616 -12.08 10.21 -34.07
N VAL A 617 -11.45 11.39 -34.25
CA VAL A 617 -10.43 11.61 -35.29
C VAL A 617 -9.21 10.70 -35.09
N PHE A 618 -8.72 10.56 -33.86
CA PHE A 618 -7.52 9.74 -33.58
C PHE A 618 -7.81 8.25 -33.30
N SER A 619 -9.07 7.83 -33.32
CA SER A 619 -9.44 6.41 -33.13
C SER A 619 -9.79 5.69 -34.43
N ALA A 620 -9.97 6.43 -35.53
CA ALA A 620 -10.08 5.87 -36.88
C ALA A 620 -8.72 5.97 -37.58
N GLU A 621 -8.36 4.95 -38.35
CA GLU A 621 -7.22 5.06 -39.27
C GLU A 621 -7.54 6.12 -40.33
N PRO A 622 -6.60 7.02 -40.66
CA PRO A 622 -6.82 8.01 -41.70
C PRO A 622 -7.05 7.31 -43.04
N PRO A 623 -7.98 7.79 -43.87
CA PRO A 623 -8.20 7.23 -45.19
C PRO A 623 -6.94 7.37 -46.06
N PRO A 624 -6.72 6.47 -47.03
CA PRO A 624 -5.49 6.41 -47.83
C PRO A 624 -5.17 7.73 -48.53
N ASP A 625 -6.18 8.46 -49.01
CA ASP A 625 -6.00 9.77 -49.64
C ASP A 625 -5.36 10.81 -48.69
N VAL A 626 -5.69 10.74 -47.39
CA VAL A 626 -5.13 11.65 -46.38
C VAL A 626 -3.70 11.24 -46.04
N ILE A 627 -3.41 9.94 -46.00
CA ILE A 627 -2.04 9.43 -45.79
C ILE A 627 -1.12 9.91 -46.93
N ASP A 628 -1.56 9.79 -48.19
CA ASP A 628 -0.80 10.25 -49.35
C ASP A 628 -0.56 11.78 -49.33
N THR A 629 -1.52 12.56 -48.81
CA THR A 629 -1.31 13.99 -48.62
C THR A 629 -0.36 14.30 -47.49
N LEU A 630 -0.38 13.52 -46.40
CA LEU A 630 0.52 13.68 -45.26
C LEU A 630 1.96 13.34 -45.65
N GLU A 631 2.19 12.26 -46.41
CA GLU A 631 3.51 11.89 -46.91
C GLU A 631 4.10 12.93 -47.87
N LYS A 632 3.24 13.62 -48.63
CA LYS A 632 3.67 14.74 -49.51
C LYS A 632 3.96 16.03 -48.75
N LEU A 633 3.28 16.27 -47.64
CA LEU A 633 3.46 17.46 -46.81
C LEU A 633 4.68 17.33 -45.90
N ASP A 634 4.84 16.15 -45.29
CA ASP A 634 5.93 15.80 -44.40
C ASP A 634 6.61 14.53 -44.93
N PRO A 635 7.61 14.65 -45.84
CA PRO A 635 8.41 13.51 -46.28
C PRO A 635 9.26 12.98 -45.11
N LEU A 636 8.69 12.06 -44.34
CA LEU A 636 9.28 11.52 -43.11
C LEU A 636 10.66 10.89 -43.32
N ASP A 637 10.96 10.43 -44.54
CA ASP A 637 12.25 9.83 -44.87
C ASP A 637 13.37 10.88 -44.97
N GLU A 638 13.08 12.10 -45.42
CA GLU A 638 14.02 13.23 -45.41
C GLU A 638 14.23 13.74 -43.98
N LEU A 639 13.15 13.84 -43.19
CA LEU A 639 13.21 14.23 -41.78
C LEU A 639 14.03 13.25 -40.93
N LYS A 640 13.90 11.94 -41.18
CA LYS A 640 14.73 10.90 -40.54
C LYS A 640 16.20 11.05 -40.92
N ALA A 641 16.50 11.30 -42.19
CA ALA A 641 17.87 11.51 -42.65
C ALA A 641 18.51 12.77 -42.02
N GLU A 642 17.76 13.86 -41.87
CA GLU A 642 18.22 15.07 -41.17
C GLU A 642 18.43 14.83 -39.67
N LEU A 643 17.54 14.08 -39.01
CA LEU A 643 17.66 13.72 -37.59
C LEU A 643 18.84 12.77 -37.34
N GLU A 644 19.18 11.91 -38.30
CA GLU A 644 20.37 11.06 -38.25
C GLU A 644 21.66 11.86 -38.46
N LEU A 645 21.64 12.91 -39.29
CA LEU A 645 22.77 13.83 -39.51
C LEU A 645 23.06 14.75 -38.31
N VAL A 646 22.07 15.03 -37.46
CA VAL A 646 22.20 15.88 -36.25
C VAL A 646 22.56 15.08 -34.98
N GLY A 647 22.79 13.76 -35.10
CA GLY A 647 23.35 12.93 -34.03
C GLY A 647 24.79 13.35 -33.64
N PRO A 648 25.19 13.25 -32.36
CA PRO A 648 26.47 13.81 -31.90
C PRO A 648 27.66 13.11 -32.56
N HIS A 649 28.45 13.89 -33.31
CA HIS A 649 29.66 13.45 -33.98
C HIS A 649 30.66 12.80 -33.00
N THR A 650 30.89 11.50 -33.13
CA THR A 650 32.18 10.88 -32.79
C THR A 650 33.03 10.82 -34.06
N PRO A 651 34.24 11.42 -34.10
CA PRO A 651 35.08 11.31 -35.28
C PRO A 651 35.73 9.93 -35.27
N ARG A 652 35.41 9.11 -36.28
CA ARG A 652 36.22 7.94 -36.62
C ARG A 652 36.52 7.96 -38.11
N ASP A 653 37.82 8.08 -38.39
CA ASP A 653 38.46 7.79 -39.67
C ASP A 653 38.01 6.44 -40.25
N SER A 654 37.76 6.38 -41.55
CA SER A 654 38.58 5.61 -42.51
C SER A 654 37.95 5.51 -43.91
N THR A 655 38.66 6.10 -44.88
CA THR A 655 39.07 5.52 -46.19
C THR A 655 38.11 4.69 -47.06
N ARG A 656 37.91 5.19 -48.31
CA ARG A 656 37.85 4.49 -49.63
C ARG A 656 36.67 3.49 -49.83
N GLN A 657 36.06 3.29 -51.00
CA GLN A 657 36.37 3.58 -52.40
C GLN A 657 35.09 3.32 -53.26
N SER A 658 34.79 4.22 -54.20
CA SER A 658 34.45 3.97 -55.62
C SER A 658 33.74 2.66 -56.06
N SER A 659 32.63 2.76 -56.81
CA SER A 659 32.67 2.62 -58.29
C SER A 659 31.31 2.72 -59.01
N ARG A 660 31.30 3.57 -60.05
CA ARG A 660 30.69 3.47 -61.43
C ARG A 660 29.21 3.07 -61.56
N ARG A 661 28.40 3.72 -62.42
CA ARG A 661 28.65 3.92 -63.87
C ARG A 661 27.70 4.97 -64.47
N ARG A 662 28.19 5.66 -65.50
CA ARG A 662 27.56 6.72 -66.31
C ARG A 662 27.27 6.19 -67.72
N GLU A 663 26.46 6.94 -68.47
CA GLU A 663 26.20 6.93 -69.94
C GLU A 663 24.99 6.10 -70.40
N THR A 664 24.12 6.50 -71.35
CA THR A 664 24.20 7.42 -72.51
C THR A 664 22.84 8.07 -72.85
N SER A 665 22.90 9.09 -73.71
CA SER A 665 21.85 9.84 -74.43
C SER A 665 21.07 9.02 -75.49
N ASP A 666 19.84 9.45 -75.85
CA ASP A 666 19.51 10.01 -77.19
C ASP A 666 18.00 10.20 -77.48
N SER A 667 17.74 11.41 -78.00
CA SER A 667 16.75 11.92 -78.97
C SER A 667 15.51 11.12 -79.48
N SER A 668 14.46 11.92 -79.73
CA SER A 668 13.59 11.98 -80.92
C SER A 668 12.13 11.46 -80.85
N SER A 669 11.22 12.45 -80.88
CA SER A 669 9.98 12.59 -81.70
C SER A 669 9.20 11.35 -82.17
N HIS A 670 7.89 11.33 -81.90
CA HIS A 670 6.86 11.44 -82.96
C HIS A 670 5.44 11.78 -82.46
N ARG A 671 4.76 12.53 -83.33
CA ARG A 671 3.39 13.08 -83.38
C ARG A 671 2.24 12.05 -83.39
N ARG A 672 1.05 12.58 -83.01
CA ARG A 672 -0.34 12.29 -83.52
C ARG A 672 -0.89 10.88 -83.16
N SER A 673 -2.18 10.65 -82.90
CA SER A 673 -3.44 11.32 -83.23
C SER A 673 -4.58 10.78 -82.34
N ASP A 674 -5.61 11.60 -82.22
CA ASP A 674 -7.03 11.38 -81.88
C ASP A 674 -7.55 9.94 -81.67
N GLY A 675 -8.40 9.83 -80.65
CA GLY A 675 -9.31 8.73 -80.32
C GLY A 675 -10.04 9.05 -79.03
#